data_AF-A0A8B7XII1-F1
#
_entry.id   AF-A0A8B7XII1-F1
#
_cell.length_a   1.000
_cell.length_b   1.000
_cell.length_c   1.000
_cell.angle_alpha   90.00
_cell.angle_beta   90.00
_cell.angle_gamma   90.00
#
_symmetry.space_group_name_H-M   'P 1'
#
loop_
_entity.id
_entity.type
_entity.pdbx_description
1 polymer ?
#
loop_
_entity_poly.entity_id
_entity_poly.type
_entity_poly.pdbx_seq_one_letter_code
_entity_poly.pdbx_strand_id
1 'polypeptide(L)'
;MLKLNRQAPILAIAVLLLVHPNVDALTRPSSIRLVNNGYTGIVVAIHSNVPESDELIERIKYMFTEGSKYLYEATRKRAYFKEVTILVPKSWTPKPEYQLPGNVTFDYADVIVAPPNPRWAPLQYTKQYQGCGKQGVHIHFMDKFLTDPNTERYYGPLGRTLVHEWGHFRWGLFDEYPDPVGDPDNYKEFYFSSLTQQFEGVRCSYEHNAVPLIFYPNQVYYRRCNGGPDIGYEAGCVYYVSTNQDKVSSSVMFSSYPLPPIKYFCDDDSSDTPNLHNREAPNKHNRLCGGRSNWEVLRDHQDFRNNSNPPVDLNEDDLIPNITIVQHQDIRVVLLLDTSGSMSSGSRFEKMISSSAKYISYTVLNGSYIGIVEFSSSSTVLEPLRLVANDTDRQALLSSLPTSPVGGTGIGGGLLKAVQVLSEKDVDSAVGIILLITDGQENEKPFVADVMDDIVESKVIVYTLAFTQAADHILPKLSEATGGKAYFYSNDGGSESNALDEAFAATMQRGGVGDADKRVQLVGTSWTLASKEARTGSVFLDSTLGRNTEFVFSWTTANVLAISVSIKHRNGSFINCSNDCSNLSFRILSVSIPGQAKAGLWEFTVFNLLTSTEEVTITISSHPASDDVEPIIVTSELSDSIAAFASGEPLVAYAEVRQGFSPMIYANVWATIERPGGYDPIKMQLLDNGAGADVTKNDGVYSRYFTEVTGVGYYGVKIDVDNNNGNAIIIDSVPFSKSRPIVDPDKAFDLPDIGGVKIPLPGTPPVEPTGKPAPAFSRGVSGGSSRVDDVPPGFSPGDDLFPPGDVLDLKVTNSSFTEATVTLAWTAPGADLDNGAASWYEVIRAESIQAWQNDSTPDSHLILNSSHILQGNLSAPQEFGDEEELVVLVPVPEGATVASYAFVLRAFDDAGKSSGFSNAVQAVLREYIPGPLPPPVVTEVPPDRGLQPWQIALIAVGGIMAVLLLLGIIIFMSGTRLQRKLVKSAKGRDNRSYVQEEKEF
;
A
#
# COMPACT_ATOMS: atom_id res chain seq x y z
N MET A 1 37.96 -1.43 -71.06
CA MET A 1 36.78 -0.81 -71.73
C MET A 1 35.68 -1.85 -71.78
N LEU A 2 34.38 -1.63 -71.59
CA LEU A 2 33.50 -0.53 -71.10
C LEU A 2 32.12 -1.23 -70.87
N LYS A 3 31.26 -0.98 -69.86
CA LYS A 3 31.18 -0.02 -68.73
C LYS A 3 30.80 -0.81 -67.44
N LEU A 4 30.67 -0.12 -66.30
CA LEU A 4 30.01 -0.63 -65.08
C LEU A 4 28.50 -0.42 -65.13
N ASN A 5 27.74 -1.32 -64.49
CA ASN A 5 26.76 -0.92 -63.46
C ASN A 5 26.53 -2.10 -62.49
N ARG A 6 26.78 -1.91 -61.19
CA ARG A 6 26.46 -2.88 -60.12
C ARG A 6 25.49 -2.22 -59.16
N GLN A 7 24.28 -2.76 -59.03
CA GLN A 7 23.41 -2.44 -57.91
C GLN A 7 23.87 -3.24 -56.68
N ALA A 8 23.81 -2.60 -55.50
CA ALA A 8 24.17 -3.20 -54.23
C ALA A 8 23.00 -4.05 -53.67
N PRO A 9 23.28 -5.07 -52.84
CA PRO A 9 22.23 -5.81 -52.15
C PRO A 9 21.65 -4.98 -51.01
N ILE A 10 20.33 -5.03 -50.86
CA ILE A 10 19.62 -4.40 -49.73
C ILE A 10 19.82 -5.29 -48.50
N LEU A 11 20.49 -4.75 -47.47
CA LEU A 11 20.57 -5.38 -46.15
C LEU A 11 19.30 -5.03 -45.38
N ALA A 12 18.43 -6.01 -45.15
CA ALA A 12 17.22 -5.82 -44.36
C ALA A 12 17.60 -5.74 -42.88
N ILE A 13 17.52 -4.53 -42.31
CA ILE A 13 17.63 -4.32 -40.86
C ILE A 13 16.28 -4.71 -40.26
N ALA A 14 16.25 -5.83 -39.54
CA ALA A 14 15.12 -6.19 -38.69
C ALA A 14 15.17 -5.31 -37.44
N VAL A 15 14.37 -4.24 -37.43
CA VAL A 15 14.12 -3.46 -36.21
C VAL A 15 13.24 -4.32 -35.31
N LEU A 16 13.83 -4.94 -34.29
CA LEU A 16 13.04 -5.42 -33.15
C LEU A 16 12.48 -4.18 -32.44
N LEU A 17 11.21 -3.90 -32.68
CA LEU A 17 10.41 -3.12 -31.75
C LEU A 17 10.25 -3.97 -30.48
N LEU A 18 11.20 -3.83 -29.55
CA LEU A 18 10.99 -4.19 -28.16
C LEU A 18 9.82 -3.33 -27.66
N VAL A 19 8.65 -3.95 -27.56
CA VAL A 19 7.53 -3.39 -26.80
C VAL A 19 8.06 -3.20 -25.40
N HIS A 20 8.30 -1.95 -25.02
CA HIS A 20 8.65 -1.63 -23.64
C HIS A 20 7.42 -1.99 -22.81
N PRO A 21 7.52 -2.87 -21.81
CA PRO A 21 6.46 -2.94 -20.82
C PRO A 21 6.43 -1.57 -20.13
N ASN A 22 5.26 -0.95 -20.02
CA ASN A 22 5.08 0.15 -19.09
C ASN A 22 5.29 -0.44 -17.70
N VAL A 23 6.46 -0.21 -17.12
CA VAL A 23 6.73 -0.52 -15.72
C VAL A 23 6.26 0.67 -14.89
N ASP A 24 6.04 0.42 -13.60
CA ASP A 24 5.20 1.24 -12.75
C ASP A 24 5.94 1.58 -11.45
N ALA A 25 5.92 2.87 -11.10
CA ALA A 25 6.71 3.57 -10.09
C ALA A 25 6.86 3.05 -8.64
N LEU A 26 6.05 2.09 -8.20
CA LEU A 26 6.23 1.34 -6.94
C LEU A 26 6.04 -0.16 -7.13
N THR A 27 5.86 -0.59 -8.37
CA THR A 27 5.76 -1.99 -8.73
C THR A 27 7.17 -2.53 -8.85
N ARG A 28 7.40 -3.53 -8.02
CA ARG A 28 8.65 -4.28 -8.03
C ARG A 28 8.73 -5.00 -9.39
N PRO A 29 9.91 -5.15 -10.01
CA PRO A 29 10.07 -5.98 -11.19
C PRO A 29 9.54 -7.40 -10.90
N SER A 30 8.38 -7.73 -11.46
CA SER A 30 7.72 -8.99 -11.13
C SER A 30 8.33 -10.13 -11.91
N SER A 31 8.67 -11.21 -11.21
CA SER A 31 9.06 -12.48 -11.83
C SER A 31 7.91 -13.19 -12.55
N ILE A 32 6.67 -12.70 -12.40
CA ILE A 32 5.48 -13.29 -13.02
C ILE A 32 5.52 -13.15 -14.54
N ARG A 33 5.57 -14.30 -15.21
CA ARG A 33 5.45 -14.43 -16.66
C ARG A 33 4.26 -15.32 -17.00
N LEU A 34 3.48 -14.91 -18.01
CA LEU A 34 2.41 -15.75 -18.57
C LEU A 34 2.99 -16.55 -19.75
N VAL A 35 3.17 -17.86 -19.58
CA VAL A 35 3.81 -18.74 -20.57
C VAL A 35 2.86 -19.88 -20.93
N ASN A 36 2.42 -19.92 -22.19
CA ASN A 36 1.42 -20.90 -22.68
C ASN A 36 0.17 -20.95 -21.77
N ASN A 37 -0.42 -19.78 -21.51
CA ASN A 37 -1.57 -19.56 -20.62
C ASN A 37 -1.32 -19.85 -19.12
N GLY A 38 -0.16 -20.37 -18.72
CA GLY A 38 0.17 -20.61 -17.31
C GLY A 38 1.03 -19.49 -16.72
N TYR A 39 0.61 -18.91 -15.60
CA TYR A 39 1.45 -17.99 -14.82
C TYR A 39 2.54 -18.74 -14.08
N THR A 40 3.78 -18.30 -14.27
CA THR A 40 5.00 -18.86 -13.68
C THR A 40 5.80 -17.78 -12.98
N GLY A 41 6.58 -18.14 -11.95
CA GLY A 41 7.43 -17.20 -11.21
C GLY A 41 6.68 -16.45 -10.09
N ILE A 42 5.57 -17.00 -9.60
CA ILE A 42 4.78 -16.44 -8.49
C ILE A 42 5.45 -16.78 -7.15
N VAL A 43 5.57 -15.78 -6.28
CA VAL A 43 6.11 -15.91 -4.92
C VAL A 43 5.02 -15.69 -3.87
N VAL A 44 4.91 -16.63 -2.93
CA VAL A 44 4.15 -16.49 -1.69
C VAL A 44 5.14 -16.48 -0.52
N ALA A 45 5.20 -15.42 0.29
CA ALA A 45 6.12 -15.37 1.43
C ALA A 45 5.40 -15.26 2.77
N ILE A 46 5.77 -16.10 3.73
CA ILE A 46 5.25 -16.08 5.10
C ILE A 46 6.18 -15.20 5.96
N HIS A 47 5.59 -14.28 6.72
CA HIS A 47 6.33 -13.34 7.56
C HIS A 47 6.94 -14.02 8.81
N SER A 48 8.08 -13.52 9.31
CA SER A 48 8.80 -14.11 10.45
C SER A 48 7.96 -14.22 11.73
N ASN A 49 7.01 -13.31 11.92
CA ASN A 49 6.13 -13.26 13.09
C ASN A 49 4.94 -14.23 13.00
N VAL A 50 4.77 -14.95 11.88
CA VAL A 50 3.75 -16.00 11.73
C VAL A 50 4.29 -17.33 12.30
N PRO A 51 3.60 -17.95 13.28
CA PRO A 51 4.05 -19.21 13.88
C PRO A 51 4.15 -20.36 12.87
N GLU A 52 5.07 -21.30 13.11
CA GLU A 52 5.23 -22.50 12.28
C GLU A 52 3.94 -23.34 12.27
N SER A 53 3.38 -23.56 11.07
CA SER A 53 2.11 -24.25 10.87
C SER A 53 2.08 -24.99 9.54
N ASP A 54 2.02 -26.32 9.59
CA ASP A 54 1.84 -27.17 8.42
C ASP A 54 0.44 -27.03 7.81
N GLU A 55 -0.58 -26.75 8.65
CA GLU A 55 -1.93 -26.46 8.18
C GLU A 55 -1.94 -25.22 7.28
N LEU A 56 -1.21 -24.15 7.65
CA LEU A 56 -1.11 -22.94 6.85
C LEU A 56 -0.51 -23.22 5.46
N ILE A 57 0.54 -24.05 5.37
CA ILE A 57 1.16 -24.45 4.11
C ILE A 57 0.14 -25.20 3.22
N GLU A 58 -0.61 -26.16 3.78
CA GLU A 58 -1.63 -26.89 3.03
C GLU A 58 -2.81 -26.00 2.61
N ARG A 59 -3.20 -25.02 3.44
CA ARG A 59 -4.23 -24.02 3.08
C ARG A 59 -3.79 -23.10 1.94
N ILE A 60 -2.51 -22.70 1.90
CA ILE A 60 -1.93 -21.94 0.77
C ILE A 60 -1.92 -22.80 -0.50
N LYS A 61 -1.49 -24.07 -0.42
CA LYS A 61 -1.52 -25.00 -1.57
C LYS A 61 -2.93 -25.19 -2.12
N TYR A 62 -3.91 -25.38 -1.24
CA TYR A 62 -5.32 -25.50 -1.59
C TYR A 62 -5.84 -24.22 -2.28
N MET A 63 -5.54 -23.04 -1.72
CA MET A 63 -5.90 -21.74 -2.29
C MET A 63 -5.40 -21.57 -3.73
N PHE A 64 -4.13 -21.88 -4.01
CA PHE A 64 -3.60 -21.81 -5.39
C PHE A 64 -4.15 -22.90 -6.31
N THR A 65 -4.41 -24.10 -5.79
CA THR A 65 -4.96 -25.22 -6.60
C THR A 65 -6.41 -24.96 -7.03
N GLU A 66 -7.25 -24.47 -6.11
CA GLU A 66 -8.63 -24.07 -6.41
C GLU A 66 -8.66 -22.81 -7.26
N GLY A 67 -7.84 -21.81 -6.89
CA GLY A 67 -7.75 -20.53 -7.59
C GLY A 67 -7.26 -20.66 -9.02
N SER A 68 -6.40 -21.63 -9.33
CA SER A 68 -5.97 -21.92 -10.70
C SER A 68 -7.13 -22.35 -11.59
N LYS A 69 -7.99 -23.23 -11.09
CA LYS A 69 -9.20 -23.70 -11.81
C LYS A 69 -10.20 -22.56 -12.00
N TYR A 70 -10.41 -21.75 -10.96
CA TYR A 70 -11.32 -20.61 -11.03
C TYR A 70 -10.79 -19.48 -11.93
N LEU A 71 -9.48 -19.19 -11.92
CA LEU A 71 -8.84 -18.22 -12.82
C LEU A 71 -8.98 -18.64 -14.29
N TYR A 72 -8.79 -19.92 -14.57
CA TYR A 72 -8.98 -20.51 -15.89
C TYR A 72 -10.42 -20.34 -16.37
N GLU A 73 -11.39 -20.61 -15.52
CA GLU A 73 -12.80 -20.41 -15.83
C GLU A 73 -13.14 -18.92 -16.04
N ALA A 74 -12.71 -18.05 -15.13
CA ALA A 74 -13.02 -16.62 -15.11
C ALA A 74 -12.40 -15.84 -16.27
N THR A 75 -11.22 -16.25 -16.73
CA THR A 75 -10.54 -15.67 -17.90
C THR A 75 -10.99 -16.32 -19.22
N ARG A 76 -12.11 -17.06 -19.24
CA ARG A 76 -12.64 -17.76 -20.42
C ARG A 76 -11.58 -18.67 -21.07
N LYS A 77 -10.89 -19.47 -20.24
CA LYS A 77 -9.85 -20.47 -20.58
C LYS A 77 -8.49 -19.89 -21.03
N ARG A 78 -8.13 -18.68 -20.57
CA ARG A 78 -6.94 -17.95 -21.06
C ARG A 78 -5.76 -17.86 -20.08
N ALA A 79 -5.99 -17.93 -18.78
CA ALA A 79 -4.93 -17.87 -17.78
C ALA A 79 -5.18 -18.82 -16.59
N TYR A 80 -4.13 -19.43 -16.05
CA TYR A 80 -4.19 -20.29 -14.85
C TYR A 80 -2.88 -20.19 -14.04
N PHE A 81 -2.86 -20.66 -12.79
CA PHE A 81 -1.62 -20.67 -12.00
C PHE A 81 -0.84 -21.96 -12.27
N LYS A 82 0.42 -21.85 -12.69
CA LYS A 82 1.22 -22.99 -13.15
C LYS A 82 2.43 -23.28 -12.25
N GLU A 83 3.19 -22.27 -11.84
CA GLU A 83 4.38 -22.43 -10.99
C GLU A 83 4.38 -21.40 -9.86
N VAL A 84 4.36 -21.89 -8.62
CA VAL A 84 4.25 -21.08 -7.38
C VAL A 84 5.34 -21.51 -6.41
N THR A 85 6.06 -20.55 -5.82
CA THR A 85 7.10 -20.79 -4.81
C THR A 85 6.66 -20.23 -3.45
N ILE A 86 6.59 -21.07 -2.43
CA ILE A 86 6.30 -20.66 -1.04
C ILE A 86 7.61 -20.45 -0.28
N LEU A 87 7.92 -19.22 0.09
CA LEU A 87 9.03 -18.85 0.97
C LEU A 87 8.61 -18.92 2.44
N VAL A 88 9.20 -19.84 3.19
CA VAL A 88 9.02 -19.95 4.65
C VAL A 88 10.14 -19.22 5.44
N PRO A 89 9.85 -18.72 6.66
CA PRO A 89 10.84 -18.05 7.49
C PRO A 89 12.06 -18.91 7.84
N LYS A 90 13.19 -18.26 8.07
CA LYS A 90 14.40 -18.88 8.64
C LYS A 90 14.17 -19.38 10.08
N SER A 91 13.23 -18.79 10.80
CA SER A 91 12.85 -19.16 12.18
C SER A 91 12.11 -20.50 12.28
N TRP A 92 11.52 -20.99 11.18
CA TRP A 92 10.83 -22.27 11.12
C TRP A 92 11.84 -23.43 11.05
N THR A 93 11.45 -24.61 11.53
CA THR A 93 12.29 -25.80 11.53
C THR A 93 12.61 -26.24 10.09
N PRO A 94 13.89 -26.39 9.69
CA PRO A 94 14.23 -26.87 8.36
C PRO A 94 13.71 -28.29 8.09
N LYS A 95 13.05 -28.48 6.93
CA LYS A 95 12.49 -29.78 6.51
C LYS A 95 13.12 -30.26 5.20
N PRO A 96 13.23 -31.59 4.94
CA PRO A 96 13.85 -32.13 3.72
C PRO A 96 13.22 -31.67 2.39
N GLU A 97 11.93 -31.31 2.42
CA GLU A 97 11.18 -30.77 1.28
C GLU A 97 11.44 -29.29 0.99
N TYR A 98 12.10 -28.56 1.90
CA TYR A 98 12.43 -27.14 1.70
C TYR A 98 13.70 -27.01 0.85
N GLN A 99 13.57 -26.31 -0.28
CA GLN A 99 14.67 -26.04 -1.20
C GLN A 99 15.35 -24.69 -0.90
N LEU A 100 16.45 -24.40 -1.60
CA LEU A 100 17.09 -23.08 -1.56
C LEU A 100 16.20 -22.03 -2.27
N PRO A 101 16.12 -20.78 -1.77
CA PRO A 101 15.13 -19.81 -2.24
C PRO A 101 15.46 -19.13 -3.58
N GLY A 102 16.66 -19.32 -4.14
CA GLY A 102 17.08 -18.56 -5.32
C GLY A 102 16.97 -17.05 -5.10
N ASN A 103 16.42 -16.31 -6.05
CA ASN A 103 16.20 -14.87 -5.92
C ASN A 103 14.96 -14.48 -5.07
N VAL A 104 14.25 -15.45 -4.47
CA VAL A 104 12.99 -15.21 -3.75
C VAL A 104 13.22 -14.59 -2.37
N THR A 105 12.54 -13.47 -2.10
CA THR A 105 12.62 -12.73 -0.82
C THR A 105 11.25 -12.22 -0.38
N PHE A 106 11.06 -11.95 0.93
CA PHE A 106 9.78 -11.47 1.47
C PHE A 106 9.39 -10.09 0.89
N ASP A 107 10.34 -9.16 0.86
CA ASP A 107 10.13 -7.80 0.34
C ASP A 107 9.81 -7.75 -1.17
N TYR A 108 9.97 -8.86 -1.90
CA TYR A 108 9.65 -9.01 -3.33
C TYR A 108 8.57 -10.07 -3.62
N ALA A 109 7.84 -10.54 -2.60
CA ALA A 109 6.77 -11.50 -2.79
C ALA A 109 5.52 -10.86 -3.43
N ASP A 110 4.92 -11.57 -4.39
CA ASP A 110 3.65 -11.19 -5.02
C ASP A 110 2.47 -11.37 -4.04
N VAL A 111 2.57 -12.38 -3.16
CA VAL A 111 1.61 -12.64 -2.08
C VAL A 111 2.37 -12.74 -0.75
N ILE A 112 1.94 -12.01 0.27
CA ILE A 112 2.46 -12.15 1.64
C ILE A 112 1.42 -12.76 2.56
N VAL A 113 1.86 -13.58 3.50
CA VAL A 113 1.07 -14.06 4.64
C VAL A 113 1.67 -13.47 5.90
N ALA A 114 0.96 -12.55 6.52
CA ALA A 114 1.50 -11.65 7.53
C ALA A 114 0.47 -11.29 8.62
N PRO A 115 0.91 -10.71 9.75
CA PRO A 115 0.01 -10.06 10.72
C PRO A 115 -0.88 -9.00 10.05
N PRO A 116 -2.11 -8.79 10.57
CA PRO A 116 -3.10 -7.93 9.93
C PRO A 116 -2.62 -6.48 9.80
N ASN A 117 -2.84 -5.88 8.63
CA ASN A 117 -2.82 -4.42 8.48
C ASN A 117 -4.10 -3.84 9.10
N PRO A 118 -4.04 -3.04 10.19
CA PRO A 118 -5.24 -2.57 10.87
C PRO A 118 -6.22 -1.82 9.95
N ARG A 119 -5.74 -1.03 8.98
CA ARG A 119 -6.60 -0.30 8.02
C ARG A 119 -7.48 -1.21 7.15
N TRP A 120 -7.05 -2.45 6.89
CA TRP A 120 -7.73 -3.37 5.97
C TRP A 120 -8.20 -4.68 6.64
N ALA A 121 -7.90 -4.87 7.93
CA ALA A 121 -8.23 -6.07 8.68
C ALA A 121 -9.76 -6.26 8.86
N PRO A 122 -10.27 -7.50 8.93
CA PRO A 122 -9.54 -8.78 8.90
C PRO A 122 -9.11 -9.27 7.52
N LEU A 123 -9.47 -8.54 6.47
CA LEU A 123 -9.50 -9.12 5.14
C LEU A 123 -8.13 -9.11 4.48
N GLN A 124 -8.04 -10.01 3.50
CA GLN A 124 -7.06 -9.85 2.45
C GLN A 124 -7.26 -8.52 1.74
N TYR A 125 -6.17 -7.93 1.27
CA TYR A 125 -6.21 -6.76 0.41
C TYR A 125 -4.99 -6.74 -0.50
N THR A 126 -5.17 -6.20 -1.69
CA THR A 126 -4.08 -5.84 -2.58
C THR A 126 -3.60 -4.44 -2.26
N LYS A 127 -2.29 -4.30 -2.07
CA LYS A 127 -1.63 -3.00 -1.98
C LYS A 127 -1.42 -2.45 -3.39
N GLN A 128 -2.20 -1.45 -3.79
CA GLN A 128 -2.19 -0.87 -5.13
C GLN A 128 -2.13 0.66 -5.03
N TYR A 129 -1.06 1.25 -5.56
CA TYR A 129 -0.76 2.68 -5.44
C TYR A 129 -1.01 3.48 -6.72
N GLN A 130 -1.52 2.81 -7.75
CA GLN A 130 -1.65 3.34 -9.09
C GLN A 130 -3.04 3.10 -9.67
N GLY A 131 -3.34 3.86 -10.73
CA GLY A 131 -4.62 3.87 -11.40
C GLY A 131 -4.94 2.58 -12.17
N CYS A 132 -5.96 2.70 -13.02
CA CYS A 132 -6.51 1.57 -13.77
C CYS A 132 -5.48 0.90 -14.69
N GLY A 133 -5.48 -0.44 -14.72
CA GLY A 133 -4.62 -1.22 -15.63
C GLY A 133 -3.16 -1.36 -15.19
N LYS A 134 -2.78 -0.77 -14.05
CA LYS A 134 -1.42 -0.79 -13.49
C LYS A 134 -1.25 -1.86 -12.43
N GLN A 135 -0.05 -2.43 -12.29
CA GLN A 135 0.15 -3.54 -11.35
C GLN A 135 0.11 -3.06 -9.88
N GLY A 136 -0.40 -3.89 -8.98
CA GLY A 136 -0.23 -3.75 -7.54
C GLY A 136 1.17 -4.19 -7.08
N VAL A 137 1.43 -4.01 -5.79
CA VAL A 137 2.73 -4.30 -5.14
C VAL A 137 2.78 -5.69 -4.53
N HIS A 138 1.70 -6.10 -3.85
CA HIS A 138 1.47 -7.46 -3.38
C HIS A 138 0.02 -7.65 -2.90
N ILE A 139 -0.41 -8.90 -2.84
CA ILE A 139 -1.61 -9.34 -2.12
C ILE A 139 -1.22 -9.68 -0.68
N HIS A 140 -1.92 -9.13 0.32
CA HIS A 140 -1.72 -9.44 1.73
C HIS A 140 -2.82 -10.40 2.20
N PHE A 141 -2.46 -11.55 2.77
CA PHE A 141 -3.37 -12.44 3.49
C PHE A 141 -2.99 -12.54 4.98
N MET A 142 -3.99 -12.62 5.85
CA MET A 142 -3.78 -12.95 7.26
C MET A 142 -3.70 -14.47 7.44
N ASP A 143 -2.72 -14.95 8.21
CA ASP A 143 -2.55 -16.37 8.56
C ASP A 143 -3.85 -16.99 9.12
N LYS A 144 -4.48 -16.30 10.08
CA LYS A 144 -5.72 -16.76 10.70
C LYS A 144 -6.91 -16.73 9.75
N PHE A 145 -6.97 -15.81 8.79
CA PHE A 145 -8.02 -15.81 7.77
C PHE A 145 -7.92 -17.06 6.89
N LEU A 146 -6.71 -17.45 6.48
CA LEU A 146 -6.49 -18.66 5.70
C LEU A 146 -6.85 -19.95 6.47
N THR A 147 -6.60 -20.00 7.78
CA THR A 147 -6.84 -21.19 8.62
C THR A 147 -8.22 -21.24 9.32
N ASP A 148 -8.97 -20.14 9.39
CA ASP A 148 -10.29 -20.14 10.06
C ASP A 148 -11.32 -20.98 9.28
N PRO A 149 -11.96 -21.99 9.90
CA PRO A 149 -12.93 -22.86 9.23
C PRO A 149 -14.21 -22.13 8.78
N ASN A 150 -14.46 -20.91 9.26
CA ASN A 150 -15.59 -20.09 8.82
C ASN A 150 -15.29 -19.26 7.56
N THR A 151 -14.02 -19.01 7.21
CA THR A 151 -13.66 -18.10 6.11
C THR A 151 -14.40 -18.43 4.82
N GLU A 152 -14.32 -19.67 4.35
CA GLU A 152 -14.95 -20.07 3.07
C GLU A 152 -16.48 -20.02 3.10
N ARG A 153 -17.08 -20.05 4.29
CA ARG A 153 -18.54 -19.96 4.47
C ARG A 153 -19.08 -18.54 4.32
N TYR A 154 -18.28 -17.53 4.65
CA TYR A 154 -18.70 -16.13 4.69
C TYR A 154 -18.02 -15.25 3.63
N TYR A 155 -16.82 -15.60 3.17
CA TYR A 155 -16.08 -14.88 2.11
C TYR A 155 -15.89 -15.69 0.82
N GLY A 156 -16.18 -17.00 0.86
CA GLY A 156 -16.06 -17.90 -0.29
C GLY A 156 -14.73 -18.64 -0.38
N PRO A 157 -14.62 -19.61 -1.33
CA PRO A 157 -13.42 -20.39 -1.54
C PRO A 157 -12.16 -19.53 -1.60
N LEU A 158 -11.09 -20.02 -0.98
CA LEU A 158 -9.86 -19.24 -0.85
C LEU A 158 -9.26 -18.89 -2.22
N GLY A 159 -9.32 -19.80 -3.20
CA GLY A 159 -8.80 -19.58 -4.53
C GLY A 159 -9.62 -18.57 -5.32
N ARG A 160 -10.94 -18.55 -5.16
CA ARG A 160 -11.78 -17.45 -5.68
C ARG A 160 -11.44 -16.10 -5.04
N THR A 161 -11.17 -16.09 -3.73
CA THR A 161 -10.72 -14.88 -3.01
C THR A 161 -9.34 -14.42 -3.54
N LEU A 162 -8.42 -15.35 -3.78
CA LEU A 162 -7.14 -15.09 -4.44
C LEU A 162 -7.31 -14.51 -5.85
N VAL A 163 -8.27 -14.99 -6.65
CA VAL A 163 -8.50 -14.48 -8.02
C VAL A 163 -9.15 -13.09 -8.03
N HIS A 164 -9.93 -12.74 -7.01
CA HIS A 164 -10.41 -11.37 -6.79
C HIS A 164 -9.24 -10.42 -6.51
N GLU A 165 -8.38 -10.76 -5.55
CA GLU A 165 -7.16 -9.99 -5.28
C GLU A 165 -6.16 -9.99 -6.45
N TRP A 166 -6.07 -11.08 -7.21
CA TRP A 166 -5.27 -11.13 -8.44
C TRP A 166 -5.75 -10.14 -9.49
N GLY A 167 -7.05 -9.84 -9.52
CA GLY A 167 -7.61 -8.79 -10.39
C GLY A 167 -7.07 -7.41 -10.07
N HIS A 168 -7.05 -7.04 -8.78
CA HIS A 168 -6.39 -5.82 -8.30
C HIS A 168 -4.88 -5.86 -8.57
N PHE A 169 -4.23 -6.96 -8.20
CA PHE A 169 -2.77 -7.07 -8.21
C PHE A 169 -2.19 -7.13 -9.61
N ARG A 170 -2.61 -8.07 -10.47
CA ARG A 170 -1.94 -8.27 -11.76
C ARG A 170 -2.44 -7.32 -12.85
N TRP A 171 -3.67 -6.81 -12.74
CA TRP A 171 -4.32 -6.07 -13.83
C TRP A 171 -4.85 -4.68 -13.44
N GLY A 172 -4.64 -4.22 -12.20
CA GLY A 172 -5.08 -2.91 -11.76
C GLY A 172 -6.59 -2.71 -11.82
N LEU A 173 -7.36 -3.76 -11.56
CA LEU A 173 -8.82 -3.67 -11.41
C LEU A 173 -9.20 -3.08 -10.05
N PHE A 174 -10.45 -2.69 -9.89
CA PHE A 174 -10.99 -2.16 -8.63
C PHE A 174 -12.36 -2.79 -8.34
N ASP A 175 -12.85 -2.57 -7.12
CA ASP A 175 -14.12 -3.13 -6.67
C ASP A 175 -15.32 -2.55 -7.44
N GLU A 176 -16.27 -3.42 -7.78
CA GLU A 176 -17.51 -3.07 -8.50
C GLU A 176 -18.74 -2.97 -7.57
N TYR A 177 -18.51 -3.12 -6.27
CA TYR A 177 -19.49 -2.97 -5.19
C TYR A 177 -19.19 -1.72 -4.34
N PRO A 178 -20.13 -1.28 -3.47
CA PRO A 178 -19.89 -0.18 -2.54
C PRO A 178 -18.85 -0.58 -1.49
N ASP A 179 -17.64 -0.01 -1.56
CA ASP A 179 -16.59 -0.19 -0.56
C ASP A 179 -16.60 0.99 0.44
N PRO A 180 -17.17 0.81 1.66
CA PRO A 180 -17.18 1.86 2.67
C PRO A 180 -15.80 2.14 3.28
N VAL A 181 -14.77 1.32 3.00
CA VAL A 181 -13.46 1.39 3.68
C VAL A 181 -12.36 1.85 2.73
N GLY A 182 -12.32 1.30 1.52
CA GLY A 182 -11.36 1.69 0.47
C GLY A 182 -11.83 2.80 -0.47
N ASP A 183 -13.09 3.25 -0.34
CA ASP A 183 -13.61 4.44 -1.05
C ASP A 183 -14.72 5.19 -0.25
N PRO A 184 -14.51 5.54 1.04
CA PRO A 184 -15.54 6.10 1.92
C PRO A 184 -16.16 7.40 1.38
N ASP A 185 -15.35 8.29 0.79
CA ASP A 185 -15.78 9.58 0.26
C ASP A 185 -16.71 9.44 -0.99
N ASN A 186 -16.68 8.29 -1.67
CA ASN A 186 -17.51 8.00 -2.85
C ASN A 186 -18.56 6.89 -2.61
N TYR A 187 -18.62 6.33 -1.41
CA TYR A 187 -19.48 5.20 -1.07
C TYR A 187 -20.98 5.50 -1.30
N LYS A 188 -21.61 4.69 -2.17
CA LYS A 188 -23.04 4.77 -2.50
C LYS A 188 -23.64 3.38 -2.63
N GLU A 189 -24.73 3.11 -1.91
CA GLU A 189 -25.49 1.86 -2.02
C GLU A 189 -26.42 1.84 -3.25
N PHE A 190 -26.94 3.01 -3.62
CA PHE A 190 -27.91 3.20 -4.70
C PHE A 190 -27.57 4.42 -5.57
N TYR A 191 -27.98 4.38 -6.83
CA TYR A 191 -27.89 5.49 -7.78
C TYR A 191 -29.16 5.51 -8.66
N PHE A 192 -29.45 6.64 -9.31
CA PHE A 192 -30.53 6.70 -10.30
C PHE A 192 -29.97 6.35 -11.67
N SER A 193 -30.49 5.28 -12.29
CA SER A 193 -30.14 4.90 -13.65
C SER A 193 -30.97 5.70 -14.64
N SER A 194 -30.31 6.37 -15.58
CA SER A 194 -30.99 7.03 -16.70
C SER A 194 -31.58 6.03 -17.69
N LEU A 195 -31.00 4.82 -17.75
CA LEU A 195 -31.45 3.71 -18.57
C LEU A 195 -32.76 3.09 -18.07
N THR A 196 -32.85 2.75 -16.79
CA THR A 196 -34.08 2.15 -16.22
C THR A 196 -35.08 3.18 -15.71
N GLN A 197 -34.68 4.46 -15.60
CA GLN A 197 -35.44 5.55 -14.97
C GLN A 197 -35.82 5.23 -13.51
N GLN A 198 -34.98 4.46 -12.83
CA GLN A 198 -35.21 3.96 -11.47
C GLN A 198 -33.94 4.01 -10.62
N PHE A 199 -34.14 4.00 -9.30
CA PHE A 199 -33.09 3.87 -8.30
C PHE A 199 -32.64 2.41 -8.18
N GLU A 200 -31.47 2.17 -8.77
CA GLU A 200 -30.77 0.89 -8.84
C GLU A 200 -29.75 0.76 -7.71
N GLY A 201 -29.43 -0.48 -7.31
CA GLY A 201 -28.28 -0.75 -6.45
C GLY A 201 -26.98 -0.74 -7.24
N VAL A 202 -25.87 -0.36 -6.60
CA VAL A 202 -24.53 -0.44 -7.20
C VAL A 202 -24.12 -1.90 -7.39
N ARG A 203 -23.85 -2.28 -8.64
CA ARG A 203 -23.58 -3.64 -9.09
C ARG A 203 -23.03 -3.65 -10.51
N CYS A 204 -22.27 -4.69 -10.85
CA CYS A 204 -21.72 -4.82 -12.20
C CYS A 204 -22.77 -5.18 -13.27
N SER A 205 -23.73 -6.04 -12.96
CA SER A 205 -24.79 -6.47 -13.90
C SER A 205 -26.18 -6.10 -13.40
N TYR A 206 -27.08 -5.72 -14.30
CA TYR A 206 -28.46 -5.33 -13.96
C TYR A 206 -29.35 -6.51 -13.49
N GLU A 207 -28.91 -7.77 -13.65
CA GLU A 207 -29.77 -8.93 -13.37
C GLU A 207 -29.78 -9.41 -11.90
N HIS A 208 -28.97 -8.82 -10.99
CA HIS A 208 -28.94 -9.22 -9.57
C HIS A 208 -30.29 -9.07 -8.84
N ASN A 209 -30.67 -10.09 -8.06
CA ASN A 209 -31.75 -10.01 -7.09
C ASN A 209 -31.25 -9.40 -5.76
N ALA A 210 -31.94 -8.39 -5.23
CA ALA A 210 -31.61 -7.81 -3.94
C ALA A 210 -32.86 -7.27 -3.24
N VAL A 211 -32.74 -6.98 -1.94
CA VAL A 211 -33.79 -6.32 -1.15
C VAL A 211 -33.18 -5.07 -0.48
N PRO A 212 -33.77 -3.88 -0.66
CA PRO A 212 -33.39 -2.69 0.11
C PRO A 212 -33.72 -2.91 1.59
N LEU A 213 -32.70 -3.03 2.45
CA LEU A 213 -32.83 -3.30 3.89
C LEU A 213 -32.13 -2.25 4.76
N ILE A 214 -32.61 -2.08 5.98
CA ILE A 214 -31.94 -1.33 7.06
C ILE A 214 -31.88 -2.19 8.32
N PHE A 215 -30.72 -2.20 8.97
CA PHE A 215 -30.42 -3.04 10.14
C PHE A 215 -30.33 -2.16 11.41
N TYR A 216 -30.84 -2.68 12.53
CA TYR A 216 -30.82 -2.03 13.84
C TYR A 216 -30.03 -2.90 14.84
N PRO A 217 -28.69 -2.69 14.98
CA PRO A 217 -27.82 -3.54 15.79
C PRO A 217 -28.32 -3.74 17.23
N ASN A 218 -28.72 -2.64 17.88
CA ASN A 218 -29.15 -2.64 19.29
C ASN A 218 -30.47 -3.39 19.56
N GLN A 219 -31.23 -3.72 18.51
CA GLN A 219 -32.53 -4.39 18.63
C GLN A 219 -32.53 -5.79 18.01
N VAL A 220 -31.43 -6.23 17.38
CA VAL A 220 -31.36 -7.50 16.63
C VAL A 220 -32.52 -7.60 15.63
N TYR A 221 -32.73 -6.51 14.88
CA TYR A 221 -33.91 -6.33 14.03
C TYR A 221 -33.51 -5.65 12.72
N TYR A 222 -34.15 -6.04 11.62
CA TYR A 222 -34.03 -5.39 10.31
C TYR A 222 -35.40 -5.21 9.69
N ARG A 223 -35.50 -4.30 8.72
CA ARG A 223 -36.72 -4.11 7.93
C ARG A 223 -36.38 -3.71 6.50
N ARG A 224 -37.38 -3.78 5.62
CA ARG A 224 -37.29 -3.13 4.31
C ARG A 224 -37.20 -1.62 4.45
N CYS A 225 -36.46 -0.99 3.55
CA CYS A 225 -36.40 0.46 3.47
C CYS A 225 -37.75 1.06 3.07
N ASN A 226 -38.00 2.27 3.56
CA ASN A 226 -39.03 3.18 3.10
C ASN A 226 -38.60 3.80 1.76
N GLY A 227 -39.56 4.02 0.87
CA GLY A 227 -39.31 4.43 -0.52
C GLY A 227 -39.51 3.29 -1.52
N GLY A 228 -38.88 3.43 -2.68
CA GLY A 228 -39.03 2.51 -3.81
C GLY A 228 -38.20 2.95 -5.03
N PRO A 229 -38.14 2.13 -6.09
CA PRO A 229 -37.31 2.41 -7.26
C PRO A 229 -37.65 3.74 -7.96
N ASP A 230 -38.89 4.22 -7.91
CA ASP A 230 -39.29 5.43 -8.64
C ASP A 230 -38.97 6.75 -7.88
N ILE A 231 -38.69 6.69 -6.57
CA ILE A 231 -38.45 7.86 -5.70
C ILE A 231 -37.16 7.77 -4.85
N GLY A 232 -36.49 6.63 -4.90
CA GLY A 232 -35.33 6.30 -4.08
C GLY A 232 -35.73 5.84 -2.68
N TYR A 233 -34.73 5.72 -1.81
CA TYR A 233 -34.86 5.14 -0.48
C TYR A 233 -34.46 6.13 0.63
N GLU A 234 -34.86 5.81 1.87
CA GLU A 234 -34.42 6.53 3.08
C GLU A 234 -32.91 6.41 3.34
N ALA A 235 -32.37 7.31 4.15
CA ALA A 235 -30.96 7.27 4.58
C ALA A 235 -30.66 6.02 5.44
N GLY A 236 -29.47 5.44 5.27
CA GLY A 236 -29.06 4.20 5.94
C GLY A 236 -29.59 2.91 5.29
N CYS A 237 -30.29 3.02 4.15
CA CYS A 237 -30.70 1.87 3.35
C CYS A 237 -29.50 1.19 2.66
N VAL A 238 -29.51 -0.15 2.60
CA VAL A 238 -28.47 -1.01 2.01
C VAL A 238 -29.04 -1.84 0.86
N TYR A 239 -28.28 -1.99 -0.22
CA TYR A 239 -28.59 -2.89 -1.32
C TYR A 239 -28.21 -4.34 -0.96
N TYR A 240 -29.09 -5.03 -0.24
CA TYR A 240 -28.78 -6.36 0.29
C TYR A 240 -29.03 -7.46 -0.74
N VAL A 241 -27.95 -7.95 -1.36
CA VAL A 241 -27.97 -9.01 -2.38
C VAL A 241 -28.55 -10.31 -1.82
N SER A 242 -29.45 -10.96 -2.57
CA SER A 242 -30.01 -12.25 -2.17
C SER A 242 -29.01 -13.39 -2.39
N THR A 243 -29.10 -14.45 -1.59
CA THR A 243 -28.35 -15.70 -1.82
C THR A 243 -28.90 -16.52 -3.00
N ASN A 244 -30.13 -16.26 -3.47
CA ASN A 244 -30.68 -16.86 -4.69
C ASN A 244 -30.48 -15.92 -5.90
N GLN A 245 -29.72 -16.39 -6.89
CA GLN A 245 -29.30 -15.64 -8.06
C GLN A 245 -29.38 -16.45 -9.37
N ASP A 246 -30.33 -17.39 -9.48
CA ASP A 246 -30.44 -18.43 -10.53
C ASP A 246 -30.39 -17.98 -12.03
N LYS A 247 -30.32 -16.67 -12.32
CA LYS A 247 -30.35 -16.10 -13.68
C LYS A 247 -29.13 -15.26 -14.06
N VAL A 248 -28.28 -14.92 -13.12
CA VAL A 248 -27.22 -13.91 -13.30
C VAL A 248 -25.93 -14.59 -13.74
N SER A 249 -25.06 -13.88 -14.45
CA SER A 249 -23.61 -14.10 -14.36
C SER A 249 -22.99 -12.81 -13.87
N SER A 250 -22.19 -12.86 -12.81
CA SER A 250 -21.67 -11.64 -12.19
C SER A 250 -20.15 -11.66 -12.10
N SER A 251 -19.60 -10.48 -11.85
CA SER A 251 -18.17 -10.22 -11.92
C SER A 251 -17.43 -10.73 -10.70
N VAL A 252 -16.24 -11.30 -10.92
CA VAL A 252 -15.24 -11.56 -9.88
C VAL A 252 -15.02 -10.32 -9.00
N MET A 253 -15.00 -9.11 -9.58
CA MET A 253 -14.78 -7.85 -8.83
C MET A 253 -16.03 -7.32 -8.11
N PHE A 254 -17.18 -7.98 -8.26
CA PHE A 254 -18.40 -7.64 -7.50
C PHE A 254 -18.48 -8.37 -6.14
N SER A 255 -17.92 -9.58 -6.00
CA SER A 255 -17.77 -10.26 -4.70
C SER A 255 -16.93 -11.54 -4.80
N SER A 256 -16.19 -11.88 -3.74
CA SER A 256 -15.57 -13.20 -3.56
C SER A 256 -16.58 -14.30 -3.15
N TYR A 257 -17.76 -13.94 -2.64
CA TYR A 257 -18.75 -14.88 -2.07
C TYR A 257 -19.30 -15.88 -3.09
N PRO A 258 -19.44 -17.19 -2.78
CA PRO A 258 -19.68 -18.24 -3.77
C PRO A 258 -21.14 -18.34 -4.24
N LEU A 259 -21.64 -17.26 -4.83
CA LEU A 259 -22.77 -17.29 -5.74
C LEU A 259 -22.31 -18.04 -7.01
N PRO A 260 -22.97 -19.16 -7.40
CA PRO A 260 -22.65 -19.87 -8.65
C PRO A 260 -22.69 -18.99 -9.92
N PRO A 261 -23.52 -17.93 -10.00
CA PRO A 261 -23.42 -16.86 -11.00
C PRO A 261 -22.10 -16.14 -11.14
N ILE A 262 -21.37 -15.89 -10.05
CA ILE A 262 -20.14 -15.11 -10.16
C ILE A 262 -19.04 -16.05 -10.64
N LYS A 263 -18.62 -15.81 -11.88
CA LYS A 263 -17.80 -16.74 -12.65
C LYS A 263 -16.83 -16.05 -13.60
N TYR A 264 -17.20 -14.93 -14.20
CA TYR A 264 -16.36 -14.21 -15.16
C TYR A 264 -15.99 -12.82 -14.63
N PHE A 265 -15.18 -12.09 -15.38
CA PHE A 265 -15.12 -10.63 -15.28
C PHE A 265 -16.21 -10.04 -16.17
N CYS A 266 -16.87 -8.97 -15.72
CA CYS A 266 -17.83 -8.22 -16.54
C CYS A 266 -17.21 -7.72 -17.85
N ASP A 267 -18.02 -7.68 -18.89
CA ASP A 267 -17.62 -7.42 -20.28
C ASP A 267 -18.57 -6.41 -20.95
N ASP A 268 -18.14 -5.82 -22.07
CA ASP A 268 -18.95 -4.90 -22.88
C ASP A 268 -19.76 -5.59 -23.98
N ASP A 269 -19.73 -6.94 -24.02
CA ASP A 269 -20.47 -7.74 -24.99
C ASP A 269 -21.99 -7.70 -24.74
N SER A 270 -22.65 -6.80 -25.47
CA SER A 270 -24.13 -6.67 -25.49
C SER A 270 -24.91 -7.94 -25.87
N SER A 271 -24.26 -9.00 -26.37
CA SER A 271 -24.90 -10.29 -26.63
C SER A 271 -24.94 -11.23 -25.40
N ASP A 272 -24.12 -10.96 -24.38
CA ASP A 272 -24.08 -11.66 -23.09
C ASP A 272 -24.71 -10.78 -21.99
N THR A 273 -26.01 -10.49 -22.10
CA THR A 273 -26.71 -9.55 -21.21
C THR A 273 -26.54 -9.83 -19.71
N PRO A 274 -26.44 -11.09 -19.23
CA PRO A 274 -26.21 -11.33 -17.82
C PRO A 274 -24.83 -10.85 -17.36
N ASN A 275 -23.78 -10.89 -18.20
CA ASN A 275 -22.41 -10.44 -17.88
C ASN A 275 -22.10 -8.99 -18.31
N LEU A 276 -23.10 -8.27 -18.85
CA LEU A 276 -22.92 -6.93 -19.40
C LEU A 276 -22.59 -5.90 -18.32
N HIS A 277 -21.51 -5.16 -18.54
CA HIS A 277 -20.98 -4.17 -17.61
C HIS A 277 -21.87 -2.92 -17.46
N ASN A 278 -22.24 -2.62 -16.22
CA ASN A 278 -23.00 -1.44 -15.85
C ASN A 278 -22.10 -0.21 -15.68
N ARG A 279 -22.05 0.61 -16.73
CA ARG A 279 -21.24 1.85 -16.78
C ARG A 279 -21.81 3.04 -16.00
N GLU A 280 -23.05 2.95 -15.51
CA GLU A 280 -23.67 4.01 -14.69
C GLU A 280 -23.42 3.84 -13.18
N ALA A 281 -23.03 2.64 -12.72
CA ALA A 281 -22.84 2.36 -11.30
C ALA A 281 -21.65 3.16 -10.71
N PRO A 282 -21.87 3.99 -9.67
CA PRO A 282 -20.79 4.68 -8.97
C PRO A 282 -20.02 3.73 -8.04
N ASN A 283 -19.12 2.93 -8.62
CA ASN A 283 -18.14 2.09 -7.92
C ASN A 283 -16.71 2.55 -8.26
N LYS A 284 -15.72 2.05 -7.49
CA LYS A 284 -14.32 2.48 -7.62
C LYS A 284 -13.75 2.13 -9.01
N HIS A 285 -14.16 1.01 -9.60
CA HIS A 285 -13.77 0.63 -10.96
C HIS A 285 -14.24 1.63 -12.01
N ASN A 286 -15.53 1.93 -12.10
CA ASN A 286 -16.05 2.89 -13.07
C ASN A 286 -15.44 4.29 -12.87
N ARG A 287 -15.20 4.71 -11.61
CA ARG A 287 -14.58 6.00 -11.29
C ARG A 287 -13.13 6.10 -11.79
N LEU A 288 -12.29 5.09 -11.52
CA LEU A 288 -10.85 5.13 -11.83
C LEU A 288 -10.49 4.57 -13.22
N CYS A 289 -11.38 3.78 -13.85
CA CYS A 289 -11.20 3.22 -15.19
C CYS A 289 -12.04 3.91 -16.28
N GLY A 290 -12.62 5.10 -16.00
CA GLY A 290 -13.39 5.86 -16.99
C GLY A 290 -14.66 5.15 -17.49
N GLY A 291 -15.30 4.35 -16.65
CA GLY A 291 -16.49 3.56 -17.00
C GLY A 291 -16.25 2.35 -17.91
N ARG A 292 -14.99 1.96 -18.14
CA ARG A 292 -14.64 0.70 -18.82
C ARG A 292 -15.02 -0.50 -17.97
N SER A 293 -15.27 -1.63 -18.64
CA SER A 293 -15.43 -2.94 -18.00
C SER A 293 -14.08 -3.57 -17.63
N ASN A 294 -14.09 -4.46 -16.63
CA ASN A 294 -12.92 -5.28 -16.30
C ASN A 294 -12.34 -5.97 -17.54
N TRP A 295 -13.18 -6.53 -18.42
CA TRP A 295 -12.70 -7.21 -19.63
C TRP A 295 -12.14 -6.27 -20.70
N GLU A 296 -12.58 -5.01 -20.77
CA GLU A 296 -11.89 -3.98 -21.57
C GLU A 296 -10.49 -3.69 -21.01
N VAL A 297 -10.32 -3.61 -19.69
CA VAL A 297 -9.00 -3.37 -19.07
C VAL A 297 -8.07 -4.57 -19.29
N LEU A 298 -8.57 -5.80 -19.09
CA LEU A 298 -7.81 -7.03 -19.36
C LEU A 298 -7.37 -7.12 -20.83
N ARG A 299 -8.25 -6.79 -21.79
CA ARG A 299 -7.93 -6.84 -23.24
C ARG A 299 -6.79 -5.91 -23.65
N ASP A 300 -6.56 -4.81 -22.94
CA ASP A 300 -5.43 -3.91 -23.19
C ASP A 300 -4.17 -4.28 -22.40
N HIS A 301 -4.29 -5.01 -21.30
CA HIS A 301 -3.16 -5.47 -20.50
C HIS A 301 -2.26 -6.44 -21.29
N GLN A 302 -0.94 -6.37 -21.06
CA GLN A 302 0.08 -7.17 -21.77
C GLN A 302 -0.20 -8.68 -21.79
N ASP A 303 -0.82 -9.20 -20.74
CA ASP A 303 -1.16 -10.63 -20.61
C ASP A 303 -2.20 -11.10 -21.64
N PHE A 304 -3.04 -10.21 -22.22
CA PHE A 304 -4.09 -10.57 -23.18
C PHE A 304 -4.07 -9.78 -24.49
N ARG A 305 -3.42 -8.60 -24.53
CA ARG A 305 -3.43 -7.69 -25.68
C ARG A 305 -2.99 -8.38 -26.97
N ASN A 306 -3.66 -8.04 -28.07
CA ASN A 306 -3.47 -8.69 -29.37
C ASN A 306 -3.73 -10.21 -29.37
N ASN A 307 -4.50 -10.72 -28.39
CA ASN A 307 -4.79 -12.13 -28.20
C ASN A 307 -3.52 -12.97 -27.97
N SER A 308 -2.61 -12.47 -27.12
CA SER A 308 -1.36 -13.12 -26.72
C SER A 308 -1.56 -14.47 -26.02
N ASN A 309 -2.67 -14.65 -25.30
CA ASN A 309 -3.08 -15.90 -24.62
C ASN A 309 -4.45 -16.42 -25.16
N PRO A 310 -4.52 -16.99 -26.37
CA PRO A 310 -5.77 -17.53 -26.91
C PRO A 310 -6.39 -18.59 -25.97
N PRO A 311 -7.72 -18.77 -25.92
CA PRO A 311 -8.33 -19.82 -25.10
C PRO A 311 -7.82 -21.21 -25.47
N VAL A 312 -7.47 -22.03 -24.46
CA VAL A 312 -6.99 -23.41 -24.64
C VAL A 312 -7.83 -24.36 -23.80
N ASP A 313 -8.29 -25.47 -24.38
CA ASP A 313 -8.92 -26.56 -23.63
C ASP A 313 -7.86 -27.38 -22.88
N LEU A 314 -7.94 -27.39 -21.55
CA LEU A 314 -7.04 -28.10 -20.64
C LEU A 314 -7.85 -29.08 -19.77
N ASN A 315 -7.22 -30.15 -19.28
CA ASN A 315 -7.84 -31.07 -18.32
C ASN A 315 -7.67 -30.51 -16.90
N GLU A 316 -8.45 -31.02 -15.93
CA GLU A 316 -8.33 -30.56 -14.54
C GLU A 316 -6.94 -30.79 -13.92
N ASP A 317 -6.23 -31.84 -14.36
CA ASP A 317 -4.86 -32.14 -13.91
C ASP A 317 -3.83 -31.12 -14.44
N ASP A 318 -4.05 -30.57 -15.64
CA ASP A 318 -3.19 -29.54 -16.25
C ASP A 318 -3.30 -28.18 -15.54
N LEU A 319 -4.38 -27.98 -14.76
CA LEU A 319 -4.65 -26.78 -13.98
C LEU A 319 -4.06 -26.83 -12.56
N ILE A 320 -3.48 -27.96 -12.14
CA ILE A 320 -2.87 -28.09 -10.81
C ILE A 320 -1.48 -27.42 -10.85
N PRO A 321 -1.23 -26.36 -10.06
CA PRO A 321 0.06 -25.68 -10.03
C PRO A 321 1.16 -26.60 -9.47
N ASN A 322 2.35 -26.51 -10.04
CA ASN A 322 3.57 -27.03 -9.40
C ASN A 322 3.97 -26.07 -8.28
N ILE A 323 3.90 -26.55 -7.03
CA ILE A 323 4.20 -25.74 -5.84
C ILE A 323 5.50 -26.22 -5.21
N THR A 324 6.51 -25.36 -5.20
CA THR A 324 7.77 -25.56 -4.47
C THR A 324 7.73 -24.84 -3.12
N ILE A 325 8.45 -25.38 -2.12
CA ILE A 325 8.65 -24.70 -0.84
C ILE A 325 10.15 -24.43 -0.71
N VAL A 326 10.50 -23.21 -0.33
CA VAL A 326 11.87 -22.75 -0.13
C VAL A 326 12.01 -22.09 1.24
N GLN A 327 13.16 -22.26 1.89
CA GLN A 327 13.42 -21.63 3.19
C GLN A 327 14.44 -20.51 3.08
N HIS A 328 14.16 -19.39 3.73
CA HIS A 328 15.05 -18.23 3.74
C HIS A 328 16.46 -18.55 4.28
N GLN A 329 17.49 -17.98 3.66
CA GLN A 329 18.92 -18.27 3.91
C GLN A 329 19.69 -17.04 4.43
N ASP A 330 20.96 -17.23 4.77
CA ASP A 330 21.86 -16.13 5.13
C ASP A 330 22.18 -15.23 3.92
N ILE A 331 22.26 -13.92 4.17
CA ILE A 331 22.54 -12.91 3.15
C ILE A 331 23.97 -13.10 2.63
N ARG A 332 24.14 -13.16 1.30
CA ARG A 332 25.46 -13.22 0.63
C ARG A 332 25.61 -12.00 -0.28
N VAL A 333 26.60 -11.15 -0.02
CA VAL A 333 26.86 -9.94 -0.82
C VAL A 333 28.28 -9.96 -1.36
N VAL A 334 28.46 -9.65 -2.64
CA VAL A 334 29.75 -9.28 -3.23
C VAL A 334 29.76 -7.78 -3.48
N LEU A 335 30.71 -7.09 -2.86
CA LEU A 335 31.03 -5.70 -3.19
C LEU A 335 31.86 -5.70 -4.48
N LEU A 336 31.30 -5.12 -5.54
CA LEU A 336 31.96 -4.97 -6.84
C LEU A 336 32.38 -3.51 -7.02
N LEU A 337 33.64 -3.24 -6.69
CA LEU A 337 34.18 -1.89 -6.49
C LEU A 337 34.99 -1.43 -7.70
N ASP A 338 34.60 -0.30 -8.30
CA ASP A 338 35.34 0.33 -9.39
C ASP A 338 36.63 0.96 -8.90
N THR A 339 37.75 0.49 -9.47
CA THR A 339 39.10 0.99 -9.22
C THR A 339 39.73 1.53 -10.51
N SER A 340 38.93 1.97 -11.48
CA SER A 340 39.39 2.61 -12.71
C SER A 340 39.97 4.01 -12.45
N GLY A 341 40.72 4.54 -13.42
CA GLY A 341 41.41 5.82 -13.27
C GLY A 341 40.49 7.04 -13.08
N SER A 342 39.21 6.98 -13.49
CA SER A 342 38.25 8.07 -13.29
C SER A 342 37.93 8.31 -11.81
N MET A 343 37.91 7.24 -11.01
CA MET A 343 37.63 7.25 -9.57
C MET A 343 38.63 8.09 -8.76
N SER A 344 39.81 8.45 -9.31
CA SER A 344 40.75 9.36 -8.66
C SER A 344 40.30 10.84 -8.66
N SER A 345 39.18 11.16 -9.32
CA SER A 345 38.67 12.53 -9.44
C SER A 345 37.65 12.84 -8.36
N GLY A 346 37.70 14.05 -7.78
CA GLY A 346 36.67 14.54 -6.86
C GLY A 346 36.43 13.67 -5.61
N SER A 347 37.48 12.98 -5.14
CA SER A 347 37.44 12.10 -3.95
C SER A 347 36.47 10.90 -4.05
N ARG A 348 36.08 10.47 -5.27
CA ARG A 348 35.13 9.36 -5.48
C ARG A 348 35.62 8.04 -4.88
N PHE A 349 36.88 7.68 -5.16
CA PHE A 349 37.52 6.51 -4.57
C PHE A 349 37.55 6.58 -3.04
N GLU A 350 37.93 7.73 -2.48
CA GLU A 350 37.98 7.95 -1.04
C GLU A 350 36.59 7.79 -0.40
N LYS A 351 35.53 8.35 -1.01
CA LYS A 351 34.13 8.18 -0.59
C LYS A 351 33.70 6.71 -0.66
N MET A 352 33.95 6.02 -1.78
CA MET A 352 33.63 4.59 -1.96
C MET A 352 34.27 3.73 -0.86
N ILE A 353 35.56 3.93 -0.59
CA ILE A 353 36.29 3.17 0.43
C ILE A 353 35.80 3.50 1.85
N SER A 354 35.50 4.76 2.14
CA SER A 354 34.94 5.18 3.43
C SER A 354 33.56 4.57 3.69
N SER A 355 32.66 4.58 2.70
CA SER A 355 31.34 3.95 2.83
C SER A 355 31.41 2.42 2.84
N SER A 356 32.30 1.80 2.05
CA SER A 356 32.55 0.35 2.13
C SER A 356 32.99 -0.08 3.52
N ALA A 357 33.91 0.68 4.13
CA ALA A 357 34.40 0.41 5.48
C ALA A 357 33.33 0.62 6.56
N LYS A 358 32.51 1.67 6.41
CA LYS A 358 31.34 1.94 7.26
C LYS A 358 30.29 0.84 7.16
N TYR A 359 30.00 0.34 5.96
CA TYR A 359 29.12 -0.78 5.72
C TYR A 359 29.61 -2.06 6.41
N ILE A 360 30.86 -2.47 6.15
CA ILE A 360 31.50 -3.64 6.77
C ILE A 360 31.53 -3.54 8.30
N SER A 361 31.73 -2.33 8.85
CA SER A 361 31.84 -2.13 10.30
C SER A 361 30.47 -2.11 11.01
N TYR A 362 29.48 -1.41 10.45
CA TYR A 362 28.28 -0.95 11.19
C TYR A 362 26.93 -1.37 10.55
N THR A 363 26.94 -1.91 9.33
CA THR A 363 25.71 -2.19 8.57
C THR A 363 25.54 -3.68 8.27
N VAL A 364 26.63 -4.40 7.97
CA VAL A 364 26.58 -5.85 7.72
C VAL A 364 26.11 -6.59 8.98
N LEU A 365 25.06 -7.39 8.87
CA LEU A 365 24.52 -8.20 9.97
C LEU A 365 25.41 -9.41 10.26
N ASN A 366 25.56 -9.78 11.53
CA ASN A 366 26.27 -11.00 11.91
C ASN A 366 25.53 -12.23 11.33
N GLY A 367 26.26 -13.17 10.74
CA GLY A 367 25.71 -14.31 9.99
C GLY A 367 25.75 -14.12 8.47
N SER A 368 25.90 -12.89 7.98
CA SER A 368 26.02 -12.61 6.54
C SER A 368 27.38 -13.03 6.00
N TYR A 369 27.45 -13.33 4.70
CA TYR A 369 28.70 -13.56 3.98
C TYR A 369 29.02 -12.38 3.06
N ILE A 370 30.23 -11.84 3.16
CA ILE A 370 30.70 -10.74 2.30
C ILE A 370 31.90 -11.21 1.49
N GLY A 371 31.89 -10.94 0.18
CA GLY A 371 33.04 -11.01 -0.71
C GLY A 371 33.38 -9.63 -1.28
N ILE A 372 34.62 -9.43 -1.72
CA ILE A 372 35.10 -8.17 -2.28
C ILE A 372 35.82 -8.45 -3.60
N VAL A 373 35.34 -7.81 -4.67
CA VAL A 373 35.91 -7.84 -6.01
C VAL A 373 36.21 -6.41 -6.44
N GLU A 374 37.45 -6.14 -6.82
CA GLU A 374 37.81 -4.89 -7.52
C GLU A 374 37.77 -5.10 -9.04
N PHE A 375 37.52 -4.03 -9.79
CA PHE A 375 37.68 -4.04 -11.24
C PHE A 375 38.24 -2.73 -11.79
N SER A 376 39.09 -2.84 -12.79
CA SER A 376 39.48 -1.74 -13.69
C SER A 376 39.58 -2.26 -15.13
N SER A 377 40.77 -2.33 -15.73
CA SER A 377 41.01 -3.06 -16.99
C SER A 377 40.91 -4.59 -16.84
N SER A 378 40.89 -5.08 -15.60
CA SER A 378 40.68 -6.48 -15.25
C SER A 378 40.06 -6.58 -13.86
N SER A 379 39.47 -7.73 -13.52
CA SER A 379 38.73 -7.92 -12.26
C SER A 379 39.42 -8.94 -11.35
N THR A 380 39.62 -8.56 -10.09
CA THR A 380 40.38 -9.33 -9.08
C THR A 380 39.51 -9.61 -7.85
N VAL A 381 39.51 -10.84 -7.36
CA VAL A 381 38.93 -11.16 -6.05
C VAL A 381 39.91 -10.75 -4.97
N LEU A 382 39.54 -9.80 -4.13
CA LEU A 382 40.34 -9.37 -2.99
C LEU A 382 40.05 -10.21 -1.74
N GLU A 383 38.77 -10.55 -1.52
CA GLU A 383 38.33 -11.44 -0.46
C GLU A 383 37.19 -12.36 -0.98
N PRO A 384 37.32 -13.70 -0.91
CA PRO A 384 36.23 -14.62 -1.23
C PRO A 384 35.12 -14.54 -0.18
N LEU A 385 33.99 -15.22 -0.37
CA LEU A 385 32.87 -15.17 0.59
C LEU A 385 33.28 -15.55 2.03
N ARG A 386 33.32 -14.54 2.90
CA ARG A 386 33.68 -14.61 4.31
C ARG A 386 32.45 -14.41 5.20
N LEU A 387 32.22 -15.36 6.11
CA LEU A 387 31.21 -15.23 7.16
C LEU A 387 31.60 -14.11 8.14
N VAL A 388 30.69 -13.16 8.37
CA VAL A 388 30.85 -12.12 9.38
C VAL A 388 30.23 -12.60 10.70
N ALA A 389 31.05 -13.22 11.56
CA ALA A 389 30.59 -13.70 12.87
C ALA A 389 30.96 -12.77 14.03
N ASN A 390 32.04 -11.99 13.89
CA ASN A 390 32.60 -11.13 14.93
C ASN A 390 33.52 -10.04 14.33
N ASP A 391 34.03 -9.14 15.17
CA ASP A 391 34.87 -8.00 14.75
C ASP A 391 36.17 -8.42 14.04
N THR A 392 36.71 -9.61 14.31
CA THR A 392 37.92 -10.11 13.62
C THR A 392 37.65 -10.32 12.13
N ASP A 393 36.45 -10.79 11.77
CA ASP A 393 36.05 -10.97 10.37
C ASP A 393 35.80 -9.63 9.69
N ARG A 394 35.21 -8.67 10.42
CA ARG A 394 35.08 -7.28 9.94
C ARG A 394 36.45 -6.65 9.67
N GLN A 395 37.42 -6.80 10.58
CA GLN A 395 38.78 -6.28 10.37
C GLN A 395 39.49 -6.93 9.17
N ALA A 396 39.27 -8.22 8.92
CA ALA A 396 39.84 -8.90 7.77
C ALA A 396 39.23 -8.41 6.43
N LEU A 397 37.91 -8.19 6.41
CA LEU A 397 37.22 -7.57 5.26
C LEU A 397 37.74 -6.14 5.02
N LEU A 398 37.87 -5.33 6.09
CA LEU A 398 38.44 -3.98 6.02
C LEU A 398 39.88 -3.98 5.47
N SER A 399 40.72 -4.93 5.88
CA SER A 399 42.10 -5.03 5.37
C SER A 399 42.20 -5.46 3.90
N SER A 400 41.10 -5.91 3.31
CA SER A 400 41.00 -6.38 1.93
C SER A 400 40.32 -5.36 1.00
N LEU A 401 40.02 -4.15 1.47
CA LEU A 401 39.50 -3.07 0.63
C LEU A 401 40.58 -2.55 -0.34
N PRO A 402 40.20 -2.10 -1.56
CA PRO A 402 41.15 -1.56 -2.53
C PRO A 402 41.96 -0.37 -2.00
N THR A 403 43.17 -0.18 -2.55
CA THR A 403 44.12 0.83 -2.05
C THR A 403 44.44 1.96 -3.04
N SER A 404 44.17 1.80 -4.34
CA SER A 404 44.39 2.85 -5.34
C SER A 404 43.56 2.66 -6.62
N PRO A 405 42.97 3.72 -7.19
CA PRO A 405 42.31 3.67 -8.50
C PRO A 405 43.32 3.81 -9.66
N VAL A 406 43.36 2.83 -10.56
CA VAL A 406 44.16 2.83 -11.80
C VAL A 406 43.63 1.83 -12.84
N GLY A 407 43.59 2.24 -14.11
CA GLY A 407 43.22 1.41 -15.27
C GLY A 407 42.01 1.94 -16.04
N GLY A 408 41.54 1.15 -17.01
CA GLY A 408 40.26 1.34 -17.69
C GLY A 408 39.08 0.85 -16.84
N THR A 409 37.91 0.67 -17.45
CA THR A 409 36.64 0.36 -16.78
C THR A 409 35.95 -0.82 -17.48
N GLY A 410 36.09 -2.03 -16.94
CA GLY A 410 35.47 -3.27 -17.45
C GLY A 410 34.46 -3.86 -16.47
N ILE A 411 33.20 -3.42 -16.59
CA ILE A 411 32.12 -3.74 -15.65
C ILE A 411 31.62 -5.17 -15.85
N GLY A 412 31.39 -5.63 -17.09
CA GLY A 412 30.93 -6.97 -17.43
C GLY A 412 31.90 -8.07 -16.99
N GLY A 413 33.21 -7.84 -17.14
CA GLY A 413 34.23 -8.70 -16.54
C GLY A 413 34.15 -8.77 -15.00
N GLY A 414 33.82 -7.65 -14.36
CA GLY A 414 33.59 -7.55 -12.92
C GLY A 414 32.34 -8.31 -12.45
N LEU A 415 31.23 -8.18 -13.18
CA LEU A 415 29.97 -8.89 -12.92
C LEU A 415 30.15 -10.41 -13.02
N LEU A 416 30.77 -10.91 -14.09
CA LEU A 416 31.10 -12.33 -14.24
C LEU A 416 32.02 -12.82 -13.09
N LYS A 417 32.96 -12.00 -12.64
CA LYS A 417 33.84 -12.32 -11.50
C LYS A 417 33.07 -12.38 -10.17
N ALA A 418 32.11 -11.48 -9.95
CA ALA A 418 31.26 -11.47 -8.77
C ALA A 418 30.31 -12.68 -8.74
N VAL A 419 29.70 -13.06 -9.87
CA VAL A 419 28.95 -14.32 -10.02
C VAL A 419 29.82 -15.53 -9.71
N GLN A 420 31.07 -15.55 -10.19
CA GLN A 420 32.02 -16.62 -9.87
C GLN A 420 32.25 -16.75 -8.35
N VAL A 421 32.44 -15.64 -7.62
CA VAL A 421 32.63 -15.62 -6.16
C VAL A 421 31.37 -16.10 -5.42
N LEU A 422 30.17 -15.75 -5.91
CA LEU A 422 28.90 -16.22 -5.37
C LEU A 422 28.66 -17.73 -5.58
N SER A 423 29.31 -18.32 -6.59
CA SER A 423 29.23 -19.75 -6.96
C SER A 423 30.23 -20.65 -6.21
N GLU A 424 31.05 -20.11 -5.30
CA GLU A 424 32.12 -20.89 -4.67
C GLU A 424 31.59 -21.94 -3.67
N LYS A 425 32.33 -23.07 -3.55
CA LYS A 425 32.09 -24.17 -2.59
C LYS A 425 30.81 -24.99 -2.82
N ASP A 426 30.46 -25.23 -4.09
CA ASP A 426 29.26 -25.97 -4.52
C ASP A 426 27.93 -25.37 -4.02
N VAL A 427 27.94 -24.08 -3.66
CA VAL A 427 26.73 -23.31 -3.35
C VAL A 427 26.28 -22.59 -4.62
N ASP A 428 25.00 -22.71 -4.98
CA ASP A 428 24.40 -21.99 -6.11
C ASP A 428 24.64 -20.47 -5.98
N SER A 429 24.93 -19.77 -7.09
CA SER A 429 25.03 -18.31 -7.12
C SER A 429 23.70 -17.62 -6.90
N ALA A 430 22.59 -18.29 -7.24
CA ALA A 430 21.25 -17.83 -6.92
C ALA A 430 21.14 -17.54 -5.41
N VAL A 431 20.35 -16.56 -4.99
CA VAL A 431 20.37 -15.93 -3.64
C VAL A 431 21.57 -14.98 -3.39
N GLY A 432 22.48 -14.79 -4.35
CA GLY A 432 23.59 -13.86 -4.22
C GLY A 432 23.24 -12.42 -4.61
N ILE A 433 23.68 -11.43 -3.81
CA ILE A 433 23.57 -10.00 -4.12
C ILE A 433 24.94 -9.48 -4.60
N ILE A 434 24.95 -8.68 -5.65
CA ILE A 434 26.11 -7.90 -6.11
C ILE A 434 25.79 -6.43 -5.89
N LEU A 435 26.68 -5.69 -5.23
CA LEU A 435 26.61 -4.22 -5.17
C LEU A 435 27.71 -3.66 -6.07
N LEU A 436 27.33 -3.28 -7.28
CA LEU A 436 28.19 -2.61 -8.26
C LEU A 436 28.23 -1.11 -7.97
N ILE A 437 29.44 -0.58 -7.80
CA ILE A 437 29.68 0.84 -7.52
C ILE A 437 30.68 1.35 -8.55
N THR A 438 30.28 2.32 -9.39
CA THR A 438 31.10 2.83 -10.51
C THR A 438 30.84 4.30 -10.82
N ASP A 439 31.85 5.00 -11.35
CA ASP A 439 31.74 6.41 -11.77
C ASP A 439 31.77 6.63 -13.29
N GLY A 440 32.05 5.59 -14.06
CA GLY A 440 32.52 5.69 -15.44
C GLY A 440 31.63 5.00 -16.47
N GLN A 441 31.98 5.23 -17.74
CA GLN A 441 31.45 4.50 -18.89
C GLN A 441 32.35 3.30 -19.17
N GLU A 442 31.74 2.17 -19.52
CA GLU A 442 32.49 0.97 -19.79
C GLU A 442 33.33 1.10 -21.07
N ASN A 443 34.60 0.69 -20.98
CA ASN A 443 35.57 0.83 -22.08
C ASN A 443 36.45 -0.41 -22.30
N GLU A 444 36.29 -1.45 -21.48
CA GLU A 444 37.04 -2.71 -21.55
C GLU A 444 36.07 -3.89 -21.69
N LYS A 445 36.45 -4.92 -22.45
CA LYS A 445 35.59 -6.08 -22.75
C LYS A 445 35.73 -7.21 -21.72
N PRO A 446 34.69 -8.04 -21.51
CA PRO A 446 33.36 -7.99 -22.13
C PRO A 446 32.48 -6.88 -21.53
N PHE A 447 31.62 -6.29 -22.37
CA PHE A 447 30.72 -5.23 -21.92
C PHE A 447 29.52 -5.79 -21.13
N VAL A 448 28.84 -4.97 -20.31
CA VAL A 448 27.59 -5.34 -19.61
C VAL A 448 26.55 -5.84 -20.61
N ALA A 449 26.44 -5.19 -21.77
CA ALA A 449 25.55 -5.63 -22.85
C ALA A 449 25.95 -6.98 -23.48
N ASP A 450 27.24 -7.37 -23.42
CA ASP A 450 27.71 -8.68 -23.89
C ASP A 450 27.39 -9.81 -22.89
N VAL A 451 27.13 -9.50 -21.61
CA VAL A 451 26.97 -10.49 -20.51
C VAL A 451 25.60 -10.44 -19.82
N MET A 452 24.69 -9.54 -20.21
CA MET A 452 23.40 -9.33 -19.53
C MET A 452 22.61 -10.64 -19.35
N ASP A 453 22.53 -11.46 -20.40
CA ASP A 453 21.81 -12.74 -20.38
C ASP A 453 22.45 -13.72 -19.37
N ASP A 454 23.79 -13.82 -19.32
CA ASP A 454 24.52 -14.68 -18.36
C ASP A 454 24.24 -14.24 -16.91
N ILE A 455 24.21 -12.92 -16.65
CA ILE A 455 23.93 -12.38 -15.32
C ILE A 455 22.48 -12.67 -14.90
N VAL A 456 21.50 -12.48 -15.81
CA VAL A 456 20.09 -12.82 -15.54
C VAL A 456 19.90 -14.32 -15.33
N GLU A 457 20.56 -15.18 -16.13
CA GLU A 457 20.49 -16.65 -15.99
C GLU A 457 21.11 -17.14 -14.67
N SER A 458 22.14 -16.46 -14.16
CA SER A 458 22.79 -16.76 -12.87
C SER A 458 21.93 -16.49 -11.62
N LYS A 459 20.77 -15.81 -11.78
CA LYS A 459 19.79 -15.48 -10.72
C LYS A 459 20.36 -14.70 -9.53
N VAL A 460 21.45 -13.98 -9.75
CA VAL A 460 21.95 -12.97 -8.81
C VAL A 460 21.10 -11.70 -8.89
N ILE A 461 21.14 -10.89 -7.83
CA ILE A 461 20.50 -9.59 -7.77
C ILE A 461 21.59 -8.53 -7.83
N VAL A 462 21.58 -7.64 -8.84
CA VAL A 462 22.57 -6.56 -8.97
C VAL A 462 21.97 -5.24 -8.51
N TYR A 463 22.53 -4.67 -7.46
CA TYR A 463 22.34 -3.27 -7.09
C TYR A 463 23.40 -2.44 -7.80
N THR A 464 23.01 -1.32 -8.42
CA THR A 464 23.97 -0.41 -9.08
C THR A 464 23.96 0.97 -8.45
N LEU A 465 25.15 1.49 -8.13
CA LEU A 465 25.34 2.90 -7.80
C LEU A 465 26.19 3.61 -8.85
N ALA A 466 25.61 4.67 -9.42
CA ALA A 466 26.27 5.62 -10.29
C ALA A 466 26.84 6.80 -9.48
N PHE A 467 28.16 6.98 -9.51
CA PHE A 467 28.87 8.05 -8.80
C PHE A 467 28.90 9.40 -9.55
N THR A 468 28.48 9.45 -10.82
CA THR A 468 28.47 10.66 -11.65
C THR A 468 27.37 10.61 -12.70
N GLN A 469 26.97 11.78 -13.21
CA GLN A 469 26.04 11.89 -14.35
C GLN A 469 26.58 11.24 -15.64
N ALA A 470 27.90 10.97 -15.70
CA ALA A 470 28.56 10.31 -16.83
C ALA A 470 28.67 8.78 -16.68
N ALA A 471 28.24 8.20 -15.55
CA ALA A 471 28.23 6.75 -15.34
C ALA A 471 27.36 6.03 -16.39
N ASP A 472 27.70 4.78 -16.67
CA ASP A 472 27.12 4.03 -17.77
C ASP A 472 25.58 3.94 -17.72
N HIS A 473 24.92 4.32 -18.82
CA HIS A 473 23.46 4.35 -18.92
C HIS A 473 22.78 2.97 -18.89
N ILE A 474 23.54 1.87 -18.97
CA ILE A 474 23.01 0.51 -18.81
C ILE A 474 22.75 0.13 -17.34
N LEU A 475 23.28 0.88 -16.36
CA LEU A 475 23.22 0.51 -14.94
C LEU A 475 21.78 0.36 -14.39
N PRO A 476 20.82 1.27 -14.68
CA PRO A 476 19.43 1.08 -14.26
C PRO A 476 18.81 -0.18 -14.88
N LYS A 477 19.06 -0.44 -16.18
CA LYS A 477 18.57 -1.63 -16.91
C LYS A 477 19.11 -2.93 -16.31
N LEU A 478 20.38 -2.94 -15.88
CA LEU A 478 21.00 -4.08 -15.18
C LEU A 478 20.38 -4.33 -13.81
N SER A 479 20.14 -3.27 -13.03
CA SER A 479 19.43 -3.39 -11.75
C SER A 479 18.03 -3.96 -11.98
N GLU A 480 17.26 -3.37 -12.88
CA GLU A 480 15.89 -3.79 -13.19
C GLU A 480 15.81 -5.24 -13.68
N ALA A 481 16.64 -5.64 -14.66
CA ALA A 481 16.65 -6.99 -15.23
C ALA A 481 17.01 -8.09 -14.21
N THR A 482 17.74 -7.75 -13.15
CA THR A 482 18.10 -8.66 -12.06
C THR A 482 17.23 -8.48 -10.81
N GLY A 483 16.22 -7.60 -10.87
CA GLY A 483 15.32 -7.27 -9.76
C GLY A 483 15.99 -6.55 -8.60
N GLY A 484 17.12 -5.87 -8.82
CA GLY A 484 17.84 -4.98 -7.90
C GLY A 484 17.34 -3.54 -7.90
N LYS A 485 18.05 -2.62 -7.25
CA LYS A 485 17.73 -1.17 -7.24
C LYS A 485 18.92 -0.32 -7.70
N ALA A 486 18.62 0.73 -8.45
CA ALA A 486 19.56 1.74 -8.91
C ALA A 486 19.62 2.95 -7.97
N TYR A 487 20.83 3.44 -7.72
CA TYR A 487 21.13 4.61 -6.89
C TYR A 487 22.04 5.57 -7.65
N PHE A 488 21.87 6.86 -7.37
CA PHE A 488 22.69 7.92 -7.92
C PHE A 488 23.27 8.79 -6.82
N TYR A 489 24.56 9.05 -6.90
CA TYR A 489 25.27 9.97 -6.01
C TYR A 489 25.80 11.15 -6.82
N SER A 490 25.26 12.35 -6.58
CA SER A 490 25.82 13.57 -7.16
C SER A 490 27.10 13.98 -6.42
N ASN A 491 28.16 14.27 -7.16
CA ASN A 491 29.40 14.85 -6.64
C ASN A 491 29.53 16.34 -7.00
N ASP A 492 28.47 16.93 -7.59
CA ASP A 492 28.42 18.34 -7.94
C ASP A 492 28.04 19.16 -6.69
N GLY A 493 28.89 20.14 -6.36
CA GLY A 493 28.91 20.76 -5.02
C GLY A 493 27.59 21.45 -4.66
N GLY A 494 26.95 20.98 -3.60
CA GLY A 494 25.62 21.44 -3.14
C GLY A 494 24.66 20.30 -2.82
N SER A 495 24.92 19.10 -3.37
CA SER A 495 24.19 17.87 -3.04
C SER A 495 24.30 17.50 -1.55
N GLU A 496 23.15 17.25 -0.91
CA GLU A 496 23.02 16.64 0.43
C GLU A 496 22.85 15.10 0.36
N SER A 497 23.39 14.45 -0.68
CA SER A 497 23.17 13.03 -0.93
C SER A 497 23.89 12.11 0.06
N ASN A 498 23.16 11.09 0.52
CA ASN A 498 23.69 9.95 1.28
C ASN A 498 23.49 8.62 0.52
N ALA A 499 23.16 8.69 -0.78
CA ALA A 499 22.76 7.54 -1.59
C ALA A 499 23.77 6.40 -1.61
N LEU A 500 25.06 6.71 -1.38
CA LEU A 500 26.13 5.73 -1.23
C LEU A 500 25.93 4.80 -0.04
N ASP A 501 25.80 5.34 1.17
CA ASP A 501 25.58 4.54 2.39
C ASP A 501 24.21 3.84 2.39
N GLU A 502 23.26 4.37 1.62
CA GLU A 502 21.91 3.81 1.48
C GLU A 502 21.86 2.65 0.49
N ALA A 503 22.57 2.73 -0.64
CA ALA A 503 22.76 1.59 -1.55
C ALA A 503 23.45 0.42 -0.81
N PHE A 504 24.46 0.72 0.01
CA PHE A 504 25.05 -0.24 0.94
C PHE A 504 24.00 -0.84 1.89
N ALA A 505 23.24 0.00 2.62
CA ALA A 505 22.24 -0.47 3.58
C ALA A 505 21.13 -1.32 2.94
N ALA A 506 20.70 -1.01 1.73
CA ALA A 506 19.64 -1.72 1.02
C ALA A 506 19.99 -3.20 0.73
N THR A 507 21.29 -3.54 0.58
CA THR A 507 21.72 -4.94 0.46
C THR A 507 21.47 -5.79 1.71
N MET A 508 21.45 -5.15 2.90
CA MET A 508 21.19 -5.79 4.19
C MET A 508 19.71 -5.72 4.59
N GLN A 509 18.90 -4.94 3.87
CA GLN A 509 17.44 -4.93 4.06
C GLN A 509 16.76 -6.13 3.39
N ARG A 510 17.35 -6.70 2.32
CA ARG A 510 16.85 -7.94 1.72
C ARG A 510 17.07 -9.15 2.63
N GLY A 511 16.00 -9.59 3.27
CA GLY A 511 15.95 -10.88 3.94
C GLY A 511 14.57 -11.20 4.50
N GLY A 512 14.36 -12.44 4.95
CA GLY A 512 13.26 -12.86 5.83
C GLY A 512 13.48 -12.39 7.28
N VAL A 513 14.08 -11.21 7.40
CA VAL A 513 14.41 -10.49 8.62
C VAL A 513 13.20 -9.62 8.91
N GLY A 514 12.49 -9.87 10.00
CA GLY A 514 11.35 -9.05 10.40
C GLY A 514 11.81 -7.60 10.64
N ASP A 515 10.89 -6.64 10.52
CA ASP A 515 11.24 -5.23 10.67
C ASP A 515 11.83 -4.90 12.07
N ALA A 516 11.51 -5.71 13.09
CA ALA A 516 12.13 -5.71 14.43
C ALA A 516 13.64 -6.02 14.50
N ASP A 517 14.21 -6.66 13.48
CA ASP A 517 15.65 -6.96 13.35
C ASP A 517 16.38 -6.01 12.40
N LYS A 518 15.66 -5.20 11.61
CA LYS A 518 16.27 -4.30 10.60
C LYS A 518 16.88 -3.06 11.24
N ARG A 519 18.07 -2.66 10.76
CA ARG A 519 18.70 -1.37 11.10
C ARG A 519 17.90 -0.21 10.50
N VAL A 520 17.44 0.72 11.34
CA VAL A 520 16.68 1.90 10.93
C VAL A 520 17.61 3.10 10.79
N GLN A 521 17.64 3.71 9.60
CA GLN A 521 18.31 4.98 9.37
C GLN A 521 17.42 6.14 9.83
N LEU A 522 18.00 7.07 10.59
CA LEU A 522 17.33 8.25 11.14
C LEU A 522 17.71 9.50 10.37
N VAL A 523 18.99 9.62 10.03
CA VAL A 523 19.56 10.72 9.24
C VAL A 523 20.51 10.11 8.22
N GLY A 524 20.38 10.54 6.97
CA GLY A 524 21.38 10.42 5.92
C GLY A 524 21.53 11.77 5.23
N THR A 525 22.70 12.41 5.33
CA THR A 525 22.98 13.68 4.64
C THR A 525 24.49 13.92 4.51
N SER A 526 24.89 14.88 3.68
CA SER A 526 26.25 15.41 3.59
C SER A 526 26.27 16.91 3.89
N TRP A 527 27.30 17.39 4.57
CA TRP A 527 27.52 18.82 4.83
C TRP A 527 28.87 19.28 4.27
N THR A 528 28.84 20.29 3.41
CA THR A 528 30.02 21.09 3.09
C THR A 528 30.26 22.12 4.21
N LEU A 529 31.33 21.94 4.98
CA LEU A 529 31.73 22.80 6.10
C LEU A 529 32.92 23.69 5.71
N ALA A 530 32.77 25.00 5.87
CA ALA A 530 33.85 25.95 5.65
C ALA A 530 35.02 25.75 6.65
N SER A 531 36.17 26.33 6.35
CA SER A 531 37.36 26.33 7.23
C SER A 531 36.99 26.79 8.65
N LYS A 532 37.22 25.92 9.65
CA LYS A 532 36.89 26.17 11.08
C LYS A 532 35.40 26.42 11.37
N GLU A 533 34.50 25.98 10.49
CA GLU A 533 33.06 26.00 10.77
C GLU A 533 32.69 24.95 11.84
N ALA A 534 31.83 25.33 12.78
CA ALA A 534 31.04 24.42 13.60
C ALA A 534 29.59 24.46 13.13
N ARG A 535 29.03 23.31 12.73
CA ARG A 535 27.62 23.17 12.38
C ARG A 535 26.94 22.19 13.33
N THR A 536 25.77 22.57 13.82
CA THR A 536 24.96 21.74 14.72
C THR A 536 23.74 21.23 13.97
N GLY A 537 23.50 19.92 14.07
CA GLY A 537 22.29 19.25 13.62
C GLY A 537 21.62 18.52 14.78
N SER A 538 20.47 17.93 14.50
CA SER A 538 19.71 17.17 15.49
C SER A 538 18.95 16.02 14.84
N VAL A 539 18.52 15.08 15.67
CA VAL A 539 17.74 13.90 15.27
C VAL A 539 16.78 13.53 16.39
N PHE A 540 15.56 13.12 16.04
CA PHE A 540 14.61 12.57 17.00
C PHE A 540 14.68 11.04 17.00
N LEU A 541 15.14 10.48 18.11
CA LEU A 541 15.03 9.05 18.39
C LEU A 541 13.68 8.81 19.08
N ASP A 542 12.78 8.06 18.45
CA ASP A 542 11.50 7.70 19.05
C ASP A 542 11.62 6.48 19.99
N SER A 543 10.54 6.13 20.69
CA SER A 543 10.54 5.05 21.68
C SER A 543 10.56 3.63 21.11
N THR A 544 10.41 3.46 19.79
CA THR A 544 10.49 2.14 19.15
C THR A 544 11.93 1.68 18.91
N LEU A 545 12.90 2.57 19.13
CA LEU A 545 14.32 2.37 18.85
C LEU A 545 15.18 2.49 20.11
N GLY A 546 16.45 2.09 20.00
CA GLY A 546 17.49 2.45 20.97
C GLY A 546 18.65 1.47 21.09
N ARG A 547 18.49 0.22 20.63
CA ARG A 547 19.62 -0.74 20.60
C ARG A 547 20.62 -0.32 19.52
N ASN A 548 21.91 -0.58 19.76
CA ASN A 548 23.00 -0.37 18.78
C ASN A 548 22.86 0.97 18.02
N THR A 549 22.73 2.06 18.79
CA THR A 549 22.53 3.40 18.23
C THR A 549 23.87 4.04 17.94
N GLU A 550 24.07 4.46 16.70
CA GLU A 550 25.38 4.89 16.19
C GLU A 550 25.27 6.18 15.39
N PHE A 551 26.21 7.09 15.66
CA PHE A 551 26.42 8.32 14.92
C PHE A 551 27.75 8.17 14.15
N VAL A 552 27.68 8.06 12.83
CA VAL A 552 28.85 7.78 11.99
C VAL A 552 29.05 8.91 10.99
N PHE A 553 30.26 9.44 10.98
CA PHE A 553 30.71 10.58 10.18
C PHE A 553 31.88 10.15 9.31
N SER A 554 31.97 10.65 8.08
CA SER A 554 33.13 10.43 7.21
C SER A 554 33.50 11.68 6.42
N TRP A 555 34.78 11.82 6.06
CA TRP A 555 35.32 13.00 5.37
C TRP A 555 36.23 12.63 4.19
N THR A 556 36.62 13.63 3.41
CA THR A 556 37.17 13.43 2.05
C THR A 556 38.63 13.85 1.86
N THR A 557 39.10 14.93 2.49
CA THR A 557 40.31 15.62 2.00
C THR A 557 41.64 14.86 2.19
N ALA A 558 41.84 14.14 3.31
CA ALA A 558 43.08 13.41 3.58
C ALA A 558 42.95 12.40 4.74
N ASN A 559 43.91 11.46 4.82
CA ASN A 559 44.08 10.49 5.92
C ASN A 559 44.65 11.12 7.21
N VAL A 560 44.11 12.28 7.58
CA VAL A 560 44.37 13.00 8.83
C VAL A 560 43.03 13.31 9.50
N LEU A 561 43.04 13.60 10.80
CA LEU A 561 41.82 13.94 11.54
C LEU A 561 41.27 15.30 11.05
N ALA A 562 40.24 15.28 10.20
CA ALA A 562 39.64 16.49 9.63
C ALA A 562 38.48 17.05 10.46
N ILE A 563 37.85 16.24 11.32
CA ILE A 563 36.68 16.64 12.10
C ILE A 563 36.80 16.28 13.58
N SER A 564 36.09 17.03 14.42
CA SER A 564 35.74 16.62 15.79
C SER A 564 34.24 16.75 15.99
N VAL A 565 33.64 15.82 16.72
CA VAL A 565 32.19 15.77 16.94
C VAL A 565 31.86 15.85 18.43
N SER A 566 30.84 16.62 18.78
CA SER A 566 30.25 16.67 20.12
C SER A 566 28.80 16.26 20.05
N ILE A 567 28.39 15.23 20.80
CA ILE A 567 27.00 14.77 20.90
C ILE A 567 26.48 15.13 22.29
N LYS A 568 25.39 15.89 22.35
CA LYS A 568 24.74 16.33 23.58
C LYS A 568 23.69 15.32 24.00
N HIS A 569 23.94 14.64 25.11
CA HIS A 569 23.01 13.69 25.71
C HIS A 569 21.91 14.44 26.50
N ARG A 570 20.71 13.85 26.60
CA ARG A 570 19.50 14.48 27.17
C ARG A 570 19.60 14.87 28.66
N ASN A 571 20.61 14.39 29.39
CA ASN A 571 20.95 14.80 30.76
C ASN A 571 21.84 16.06 30.84
N GLY A 572 22.21 16.66 29.69
CA GLY A 572 23.13 17.80 29.61
C GLY A 572 24.62 17.44 29.57
N SER A 573 24.99 16.16 29.60
CA SER A 573 26.38 15.73 29.38
C SER A 573 26.71 15.63 27.89
N PHE A 574 27.98 15.82 27.53
CA PHE A 574 28.45 15.75 26.16
C PHE A 574 29.40 14.57 25.96
N ILE A 575 29.22 13.83 24.87
CA ILE A 575 30.19 12.87 24.35
C ILE A 575 31.01 13.62 23.30
N ASN A 576 32.28 13.92 23.62
CA ASN A 576 33.20 14.55 22.70
C ASN A 576 34.09 13.49 22.08
N CYS A 577 34.06 13.37 20.76
CA CYS A 577 34.83 12.43 19.99
C CYS A 577 35.74 13.15 18.99
N SER A 578 36.98 12.68 18.90
CA SER A 578 37.99 13.15 17.95
C SER A 578 38.85 11.94 17.55
N ASN A 579 40.14 11.93 17.88
CA ASN A 579 41.07 10.89 17.46
C ASN A 579 40.67 9.50 18.00
N ASP A 580 40.29 9.41 19.27
CA ASP A 580 40.00 8.16 19.99
C ASP A 580 38.74 7.41 19.47
N CYS A 581 37.89 8.10 18.70
CA CYS A 581 36.68 7.55 18.09
C CYS A 581 36.79 7.44 16.56
N SER A 582 38.00 7.60 16.00
CA SER A 582 38.23 7.72 14.56
C SER A 582 39.10 6.60 14.00
N ASN A 583 38.76 6.16 12.79
CA ASN A 583 39.62 5.34 11.95
C ASN A 583 40.15 6.20 10.80
N LEU A 584 41.36 6.75 10.97
CA LEU A 584 41.98 7.65 10.01
C LEU A 584 42.30 7.00 8.65
N SER A 585 42.44 5.67 8.61
CA SER A 585 42.73 4.93 7.36
C SER A 585 41.51 4.93 6.43
N PHE A 586 40.32 4.87 7.01
CA PHE A 586 39.04 4.92 6.29
C PHE A 586 38.33 6.27 6.38
N ARG A 587 38.94 7.28 7.03
CA ARG A 587 38.38 8.62 7.24
C ARG A 587 36.97 8.59 7.89
N ILE A 588 36.80 7.72 8.89
CA ILE A 588 35.55 7.55 9.64
C ILE A 588 35.74 8.05 11.08
N LEU A 589 34.71 8.68 11.64
CA LEU A 589 34.53 8.89 13.08
C LEU A 589 33.18 8.29 13.49
N SER A 590 33.18 7.40 14.47
CA SER A 590 31.99 6.66 14.91
C SER A 590 31.75 6.83 16.41
N VAL A 591 30.54 7.16 16.81
CA VAL A 591 30.13 7.21 18.22
C VAL A 591 28.98 6.25 18.45
N SER A 592 29.27 5.12 19.11
CA SER A 592 28.27 4.16 19.55
C SER A 592 27.72 4.56 20.93
N ILE A 593 26.41 4.61 21.08
CA ILE A 593 25.75 4.95 22.34
C ILE A 593 25.65 3.69 23.20
N PRO A 594 26.25 3.65 24.41
CA PRO A 594 26.32 2.43 25.21
C PRO A 594 24.95 2.03 25.77
N GLY A 595 24.59 0.76 25.58
CA GLY A 595 23.31 0.21 26.04
C GLY A 595 22.14 0.64 25.14
N GLN A 596 21.00 0.92 25.75
CA GLN A 596 19.81 1.41 25.03
C GLN A 596 19.78 2.94 25.06
N ALA A 597 19.89 3.56 23.88
CA ALA A 597 19.74 5.00 23.72
C ALA A 597 18.33 5.45 24.12
N LYS A 598 18.25 6.58 24.84
CA LYS A 598 16.96 7.12 25.30
C LYS A 598 16.27 7.91 24.19
N ALA A 599 14.97 7.67 24.02
CA ALA A 599 14.12 8.45 23.14
C ALA A 599 14.15 9.95 23.47
N GLY A 600 13.94 10.79 22.45
CA GLY A 600 13.95 12.24 22.48
C GLY A 600 14.84 12.86 21.40
N LEU A 601 14.95 14.20 21.44
CA LEU A 601 15.87 14.96 20.62
C LEU A 601 17.32 14.72 21.07
N TRP A 602 18.19 14.37 20.12
CA TRP A 602 19.63 14.35 20.25
C TRP A 602 20.22 15.47 19.38
N GLU A 603 21.17 16.23 19.91
CA GLU A 603 21.86 17.29 19.19
C GLU A 603 23.33 16.88 19.00
N PHE A 604 23.88 17.13 17.82
CA PHE A 604 25.28 16.86 17.51
C PHE A 604 25.91 18.05 16.77
N THR A 605 27.15 18.40 17.13
CA THR A 605 27.93 19.45 16.49
C THR A 605 29.15 18.84 15.82
N VAL A 606 29.29 19.09 14.52
CA VAL A 606 30.48 18.73 13.74
C VAL A 606 31.32 19.99 13.57
N PHE A 607 32.61 19.90 13.90
CA PHE A 607 33.58 20.99 13.73
C PHE A 607 34.67 20.60 12.73
N ASN A 608 34.87 21.42 11.71
CA ASN A 608 35.95 21.27 10.73
C ASN A 608 37.29 21.71 11.35
N LEU A 609 38.19 20.75 11.57
CA LEU A 609 39.53 20.98 12.11
C LEU A 609 40.51 21.53 11.07
N LEU A 610 40.18 21.52 9.77
CA LEU A 610 41.05 21.99 8.70
C LEU A 610 40.99 23.52 8.53
N THR A 611 41.89 24.04 7.68
CA THR A 611 41.89 25.44 7.20
C THR A 611 41.37 25.55 5.77
N SER A 612 40.76 24.49 5.26
CA SER A 612 40.07 24.39 3.98
C SER A 612 38.61 24.01 4.24
N THR A 613 37.77 24.14 3.21
CA THR A 613 36.46 23.46 3.20
C THR A 613 36.66 21.94 3.31
N GLU A 614 35.75 21.26 4.00
CA GLU A 614 35.68 19.80 4.10
C GLU A 614 34.23 19.36 3.87
N GLU A 615 34.05 18.25 3.15
CA GLU A 615 32.73 17.61 3.02
C GLU A 615 32.62 16.49 4.05
N VAL A 616 31.50 16.45 4.79
CA VAL A 616 31.26 15.48 5.85
C VAL A 616 29.95 14.74 5.60
N THR A 617 30.02 13.45 5.30
CA THR A 617 28.83 12.57 5.26
C THR A 617 28.43 12.20 6.68
N ILE A 618 27.14 12.22 6.97
CA ILE A 618 26.54 11.99 8.28
C ILE A 618 25.48 10.90 8.13
N THR A 619 25.64 9.81 8.87
CA THR A 619 24.57 8.81 9.04
C THR A 619 24.36 8.53 10.50
N ILE A 620 23.09 8.58 10.91
CA ILE A 620 22.67 8.23 12.27
C ILE A 620 21.66 7.11 12.16
N SER A 621 21.85 6.06 12.94
CA SER A 621 21.02 4.85 12.88
C SER A 621 20.80 4.25 14.26
N SER A 622 19.73 3.48 14.38
CA SER A 622 19.42 2.69 15.57
C SER A 622 18.76 1.38 15.16
N HIS A 623 18.75 0.41 16.06
CA HIS A 623 17.95 -0.81 15.93
C HIS A 623 16.71 -0.70 16.84
N PRO A 624 15.65 -1.48 16.56
CA PRO A 624 14.47 -1.56 17.40
C PRO A 624 14.79 -1.79 18.87
N ALA A 625 13.98 -1.24 19.75
CA ALA A 625 14.20 -1.21 21.20
C ALA A 625 14.31 -2.63 21.81
N SER A 626 13.59 -3.58 21.23
CA SER A 626 13.58 -5.01 21.54
C SER A 626 12.99 -5.77 20.35
N ASP A 627 13.15 -7.09 20.33
CA ASP A 627 12.68 -7.95 19.24
C ASP A 627 11.13 -7.97 19.12
N ASP A 628 10.41 -7.63 20.21
CA ASP A 628 8.94 -7.53 20.25
C ASP A 628 8.38 -6.16 19.80
N VAL A 629 9.22 -5.22 19.30
CA VAL A 629 8.80 -3.83 19.01
C VAL A 629 9.07 -3.49 17.54
N GLU A 630 7.98 -3.35 16.78
CA GLU A 630 8.06 -2.89 15.39
C GLU A 630 8.44 -1.41 15.31
N PRO A 631 9.49 -1.04 14.55
CA PRO A 631 9.90 0.35 14.40
C PRO A 631 8.99 1.14 13.47
N ILE A 632 9.05 2.47 13.55
CA ILE A 632 8.55 3.36 12.49
C ILE A 632 9.54 3.29 11.31
N ILE A 633 9.04 2.90 10.14
CA ILE A 633 9.78 2.73 8.89
C ILE A 633 9.23 3.69 7.84
N VAL A 634 10.14 4.20 7.01
CA VAL A 634 9.83 4.90 5.76
C VAL A 634 10.49 4.12 4.63
N THR A 635 9.73 3.84 3.58
CA THR A 635 10.24 3.24 2.32
C THR A 635 9.80 4.11 1.16
N SER A 636 10.70 4.36 0.21
CA SER A 636 10.46 5.30 -0.87
C SER A 636 11.01 4.83 -2.22
N GLU A 637 10.47 5.41 -3.28
CA GLU A 637 10.83 5.12 -4.67
C GLU A 637 10.60 6.36 -5.54
N LEU A 638 11.45 6.56 -6.55
CA LEU A 638 11.15 7.42 -7.69
C LEU A 638 10.74 6.52 -8.84
N SER A 639 9.76 6.95 -9.63
CA SER A 639 9.20 6.15 -10.71
C SER A 639 10.24 5.68 -11.73
N ASP A 640 10.21 4.37 -11.97
CA ASP A 640 10.95 3.64 -13.00
C ASP A 640 12.47 3.73 -12.92
N SER A 641 13.16 2.66 -13.34
CA SER A 641 14.62 2.71 -13.48
C SER A 641 15.01 3.75 -14.55
N ILE A 642 14.17 3.88 -15.60
CA ILE A 642 14.30 4.81 -16.70
C ILE A 642 12.93 5.36 -17.07
N ALA A 643 12.79 6.68 -17.02
CA ALA A 643 11.55 7.37 -17.34
C ALA A 643 11.38 7.57 -18.85
N ALA A 644 10.21 7.20 -19.39
CA ALA A 644 9.84 7.44 -20.79
C ALA A 644 9.38 8.89 -21.03
N PHE A 645 10.07 9.87 -20.44
CA PHE A 645 9.72 11.30 -20.44
C PHE A 645 9.51 11.88 -21.84
N ALA A 646 10.31 11.46 -22.83
CA ALA A 646 10.13 11.85 -24.23
C ALA A 646 8.77 11.42 -24.84
N SER A 647 8.08 10.45 -24.23
CA SER A 647 6.74 9.98 -24.61
C SER A 647 5.62 10.68 -23.82
N GLY A 648 5.95 11.59 -22.90
CA GLY A 648 4.99 12.29 -22.04
C GLY A 648 4.69 11.60 -20.72
N GLU A 649 5.41 10.54 -20.34
CA GLU A 649 5.22 9.89 -19.04
C GLU A 649 5.99 10.69 -17.94
N PRO A 650 5.32 11.19 -16.89
CA PRO A 650 5.94 11.99 -15.85
C PRO A 650 6.70 11.12 -14.84
N LEU A 651 7.68 11.73 -14.17
CA LEU A 651 8.26 11.14 -12.98
C LEU A 651 7.29 11.27 -11.79
N VAL A 652 7.30 10.30 -10.86
CA VAL A 652 6.46 10.29 -9.66
C VAL A 652 7.31 9.88 -8.46
N ALA A 653 7.30 10.67 -7.39
CA ALA A 653 7.96 10.31 -6.14
C ALA A 653 6.95 9.74 -5.16
N TYR A 654 7.30 8.63 -4.51
CA TYR A 654 6.49 7.99 -3.49
C TYR A 654 7.25 7.75 -2.18
N ALA A 655 6.52 7.79 -1.06
CA ALA A 655 6.98 7.37 0.25
C ALA A 655 5.85 6.73 1.06
N GLU A 656 6.03 5.47 1.47
CA GLU A 656 5.20 4.83 2.50
C GLU A 656 5.77 5.12 3.89
N VAL A 657 4.89 5.50 4.83
CA VAL A 657 5.21 5.70 6.24
C VAL A 657 4.37 4.75 7.09
N ARG A 658 5.01 3.87 7.87
CA ARG A 658 4.31 2.82 8.64
C ARG A 658 5.01 2.44 9.95
N GLN A 659 4.28 1.79 10.85
CA GLN A 659 4.83 1.05 12.00
C GLN A 659 4.37 -0.41 11.92
N GLY A 660 5.27 -1.34 11.63
CA GLY A 660 4.86 -2.70 11.22
C GLY A 660 3.89 -2.61 10.03
N PHE A 661 2.74 -3.29 10.08
CA PHE A 661 1.69 -3.18 9.07
C PHE A 661 0.66 -2.07 9.33
N SER A 662 0.83 -1.22 10.36
CA SER A 662 -0.01 -0.02 10.57
C SER A 662 0.47 1.15 9.69
N PRO A 663 -0.36 1.66 8.77
CA PRO A 663 -0.06 2.88 8.06
C PRO A 663 -0.07 4.10 8.99
N MET A 664 0.74 5.11 8.66
CA MET A 664 0.81 6.38 9.36
C MET A 664 0.30 7.51 8.48
N ILE A 665 -0.75 8.19 8.94
CA ILE A 665 -1.40 9.30 8.23
C ILE A 665 -1.06 10.65 8.87
N TYR A 666 -1.28 11.73 8.14
CA TYR A 666 -0.96 13.13 8.52
C TYR A 666 0.50 13.40 8.93
N ALA A 667 1.44 12.51 8.59
CA ALA A 667 2.87 12.76 8.65
C ALA A 667 3.29 13.90 7.69
N ASN A 668 4.42 14.54 8.01
CA ASN A 668 5.01 15.58 7.18
C ASN A 668 6.09 14.93 6.31
N VAL A 669 5.83 14.78 5.00
CA VAL A 669 6.69 14.03 4.07
C VAL A 669 7.19 14.95 2.96
N TRP A 670 8.51 15.05 2.81
CA TRP A 670 9.14 15.89 1.80
C TRP A 670 10.14 15.12 0.95
N ALA A 671 9.97 15.19 -0.37
CA ALA A 671 10.95 14.74 -1.33
C ALA A 671 11.90 15.88 -1.70
N THR A 672 13.20 15.59 -1.75
CA THR A 672 14.24 16.42 -2.35
C THR A 672 14.79 15.67 -3.57
N ILE A 673 14.66 16.24 -4.76
CA ILE A 673 15.05 15.63 -6.03
C ILE A 673 16.24 16.37 -6.62
N GLU A 674 17.34 15.65 -6.83
CA GLU A 674 18.55 16.13 -7.50
C GLU A 674 18.37 16.08 -9.02
N ARG A 675 18.98 17.03 -9.73
CA ARG A 675 18.75 17.24 -11.17
C ARG A 675 20.06 17.29 -11.97
N PRO A 676 20.13 16.68 -13.17
CA PRO A 676 21.27 16.80 -14.06
C PRO A 676 21.40 18.22 -14.61
N GLY A 677 22.60 18.56 -15.09
CA GLY A 677 22.91 19.85 -15.73
C GLY A 677 23.41 20.95 -14.79
N GLY A 678 23.62 20.65 -13.50
CA GLY A 678 24.06 21.64 -12.50
C GLY A 678 22.95 22.56 -11.99
N TYR A 679 21.69 22.10 -12.09
CA TYR A 679 20.53 22.78 -11.51
C TYR A 679 20.40 22.44 -10.02
N ASP A 680 19.96 23.42 -9.21
CA ASP A 680 19.71 23.20 -7.79
C ASP A 680 18.65 22.10 -7.56
N PRO A 681 18.77 21.28 -6.50
CA PRO A 681 17.75 20.31 -6.11
C PRO A 681 16.41 20.98 -5.81
N ILE A 682 15.31 20.29 -6.12
CA ILE A 682 13.96 20.75 -5.77
C ILE A 682 13.49 20.05 -4.51
N LYS A 683 12.76 20.78 -3.66
CA LYS A 683 12.08 20.22 -2.49
C LYS A 683 10.56 20.36 -2.65
N MET A 684 9.85 19.24 -2.67
CA MET A 684 8.40 19.16 -2.83
C MET A 684 7.76 18.31 -1.73
N GLN A 685 6.56 18.69 -1.29
CA GLN A 685 5.79 17.92 -0.32
C GLN A 685 5.05 16.79 -1.03
N LEU A 686 5.07 15.58 -0.47
CA LEU A 686 4.26 14.44 -0.93
C LEU A 686 2.97 14.36 -0.10
N LEU A 687 1.85 13.97 -0.70
CA LEU A 687 0.52 13.96 -0.06
C LEU A 687 -0.14 12.57 -0.08
N ASP A 688 -0.93 12.30 0.96
CA ASP A 688 -1.78 11.12 1.18
C ASP A 688 -3.25 11.61 1.26
N ASN A 689 -3.75 12.17 0.16
CA ASN A 689 -5.02 12.92 0.06
C ASN A 689 -6.03 12.34 -0.94
N GLY A 690 -5.66 11.33 -1.74
CA GLY A 690 -6.48 10.69 -2.76
C GLY A 690 -6.66 11.48 -4.05
N ALA A 691 -5.76 12.41 -4.36
CA ALA A 691 -5.77 13.20 -5.58
C ALA A 691 -4.38 13.28 -6.24
N GLY A 692 -4.34 13.61 -7.53
CA GLY A 692 -3.09 13.69 -8.29
C GLY A 692 -2.43 12.32 -8.43
N ALA A 693 -1.17 12.21 -8.01
CA ALA A 693 -0.45 10.93 -8.01
C ALA A 693 -0.98 9.90 -6.98
N ASP A 694 -1.69 10.34 -5.93
CA ASP A 694 -2.25 9.46 -4.90
C ASP A 694 -3.67 9.00 -5.28
N VAL A 695 -3.86 7.69 -5.35
CA VAL A 695 -5.15 7.07 -5.71
C VAL A 695 -5.99 6.63 -4.51
N THR A 696 -5.45 6.61 -3.27
CA THR A 696 -6.18 6.14 -2.07
C THR A 696 -5.74 6.85 -0.78
N LYS A 697 -6.39 7.99 -0.53
CA LYS A 697 -6.35 8.79 0.71
C LYS A 697 -6.27 8.01 2.03
N ASN A 698 -5.44 8.52 2.94
CA ASN A 698 -5.17 8.03 4.29
C ASN A 698 -4.59 6.60 4.36
N ASP A 699 -4.00 6.07 3.28
CA ASP A 699 -3.45 4.70 3.29
C ASP A 699 -2.00 4.60 3.80
N GLY A 700 -1.39 5.73 4.15
CA GLY A 700 -0.01 5.83 4.62
C GLY A 700 1.02 5.97 3.51
N VAL A 701 0.60 6.08 2.25
CA VAL A 701 1.46 6.38 1.11
C VAL A 701 1.26 7.80 0.63
N TYR A 702 2.37 8.50 0.59
CA TYR A 702 2.49 9.88 0.18
C TYR A 702 3.09 9.91 -1.21
N SER A 703 2.48 10.61 -2.15
CA SER A 703 3.01 10.71 -3.51
C SER A 703 2.80 12.09 -4.13
N ARG A 704 3.52 12.34 -5.24
CA ARG A 704 3.37 13.52 -6.10
C ARG A 704 4.10 13.35 -7.42
N TYR A 705 3.61 13.96 -8.50
CA TYR A 705 4.35 14.05 -9.77
C TYR A 705 5.56 15.00 -9.65
N PHE A 706 6.57 14.75 -10.47
CA PHE A 706 7.75 15.60 -10.63
C PHE A 706 7.84 16.09 -12.08
N THR A 707 7.55 17.38 -12.26
CA THR A 707 7.42 18.03 -13.58
C THR A 707 8.65 18.83 -14.00
N GLU A 708 9.47 19.30 -13.04
CA GLU A 708 10.64 20.17 -13.27
C GLU A 708 11.91 19.42 -13.76
N VAL A 709 11.74 18.61 -14.80
CA VAL A 709 12.82 17.92 -15.51
C VAL A 709 13.73 18.94 -16.23
N THR A 710 15.03 18.65 -16.26
CA THR A 710 16.11 19.54 -16.74
C THR A 710 16.91 18.97 -17.91
N GLY A 711 16.70 17.70 -18.28
CA GLY A 711 17.37 17.08 -19.42
C GLY A 711 17.65 15.60 -19.22
N VAL A 712 18.44 15.04 -20.14
CA VAL A 712 18.94 13.66 -20.07
C VAL A 712 19.94 13.52 -18.91
N GLY A 713 19.74 12.52 -18.06
CA GLY A 713 20.59 12.28 -16.88
C GLY A 713 19.86 11.56 -15.75
N TYR A 714 20.58 11.35 -14.64
CA TYR A 714 20.08 10.73 -13.42
C TYR A 714 19.39 11.77 -12.51
N TYR A 715 18.25 11.37 -11.96
CA TYR A 715 17.47 12.07 -10.95
C TYR A 715 17.48 11.25 -9.66
N GLY A 716 18.17 11.73 -8.63
CA GLY A 716 18.23 11.07 -7.31
C GLY A 716 17.18 11.66 -6.36
N VAL A 717 16.52 10.82 -5.56
CA VAL A 717 15.51 11.28 -4.59
C VAL A 717 15.91 10.97 -3.14
N LYS A 718 15.66 11.93 -2.25
CA LYS A 718 15.79 11.85 -0.80
C LYS A 718 14.46 12.22 -0.15
N ILE A 719 13.95 11.38 0.75
CA ILE A 719 12.72 11.63 1.51
C ILE A 719 13.08 11.93 2.96
N ASP A 720 12.61 13.07 3.47
CA ASP A 720 12.63 13.42 4.89
C ASP A 720 11.20 13.35 5.46
N VAL A 721 11.03 12.70 6.63
CA VAL A 721 9.75 12.52 7.30
C VAL A 721 9.83 12.88 8.79
N ASP A 722 8.82 13.61 9.28
CA ASP A 722 8.56 13.84 10.70
C ASP A 722 7.08 13.68 11.07
N ASN A 723 6.78 13.71 12.38
CA ASN A 723 5.43 13.49 12.92
C ASN A 723 4.47 14.69 12.80
N ASN A 724 4.78 15.66 11.93
CA ASN A 724 3.98 16.86 11.66
C ASN A 724 3.61 17.63 12.94
N ASN A 725 4.62 17.95 13.75
CA ASN A 725 4.46 18.61 15.05
C ASN A 725 3.51 17.89 16.04
N GLY A 726 3.26 16.59 15.87
CA GLY A 726 2.34 15.79 16.68
C GLY A 726 0.98 15.53 16.04
N ASN A 727 0.74 15.98 14.80
CA ASN A 727 -0.50 15.71 14.07
C ASN A 727 -0.54 14.31 13.44
N ALA A 728 0.61 13.65 13.23
CA ALA A 728 0.67 12.33 12.61
C ALA A 728 0.03 11.24 13.50
N ILE A 729 -0.71 10.33 12.88
CA ILE A 729 -1.49 9.27 13.55
C ILE A 729 -1.05 7.91 12.98
N ILE A 730 -0.80 6.94 13.85
CA ILE A 730 -0.57 5.54 13.46
C ILE A 730 -1.90 4.80 13.59
N ILE A 731 -2.45 4.32 12.47
CA ILE A 731 -3.76 3.65 12.45
C ILE A 731 -3.67 2.34 13.26
N ASP A 732 -4.48 2.25 14.31
CA ASP A 732 -4.66 1.07 15.15
C ASP A 732 -6.13 0.62 15.27
N SER A 733 -7.06 1.42 14.74
CA SER A 733 -8.42 0.96 14.45
C SER A 733 -8.39 -0.18 13.43
N VAL A 734 -9.44 -1.00 13.50
CA VAL A 734 -9.81 -1.95 12.46
C VAL A 734 -11.05 -1.37 11.77
N PRO A 735 -10.90 -0.54 10.72
CA PRO A 735 -12.02 0.10 10.09
C PRO A 735 -12.66 -0.87 9.09
N PHE A 736 -13.54 -1.73 9.60
CA PHE A 736 -14.67 -2.33 8.87
C PHE A 736 -14.34 -3.19 7.62
N SER A 737 -15.32 -3.95 7.15
CA SER A 737 -15.12 -4.95 6.09
C SER A 737 -15.25 -4.33 4.69
N LYS A 738 -14.25 -4.51 3.81
CA LYS A 738 -14.36 -4.22 2.36
C LYS A 738 -15.49 -5.04 1.74
N SER A 739 -15.26 -6.35 1.54
CA SER A 739 -16.29 -7.27 1.07
C SER A 739 -17.27 -7.59 2.19
N ARG A 740 -18.57 -7.61 1.89
CA ARG A 740 -19.62 -7.99 2.86
C ARG A 740 -20.05 -9.44 2.62
N PRO A 741 -20.18 -10.27 3.66
CA PRO A 741 -20.66 -11.63 3.49
C PRO A 741 -22.13 -11.62 3.04
N ILE A 742 -22.41 -12.25 1.89
CA ILE A 742 -23.77 -12.37 1.36
C ILE A 742 -24.45 -13.52 2.09
N VAL A 743 -25.14 -13.21 3.19
CA VAL A 743 -25.84 -14.19 4.03
C VAL A 743 -27.35 -14.01 3.95
N ASP A 744 -28.08 -14.84 4.70
CA ASP A 744 -29.48 -14.57 4.99
C ASP A 744 -29.57 -13.38 5.98
N PRO A 745 -30.46 -12.38 5.78
CA PRO A 745 -30.59 -11.24 6.69
C PRO A 745 -30.76 -11.63 8.17
N ASP A 746 -31.45 -12.74 8.46
CA ASP A 746 -31.64 -13.24 9.83
C ASP A 746 -30.29 -13.64 10.47
N LYS A 747 -29.31 -14.06 9.67
CA LYS A 747 -27.97 -14.50 10.12
C LYS A 747 -26.96 -13.36 10.22
N ALA A 748 -27.29 -12.15 9.74
CA ALA A 748 -26.37 -11.02 9.76
C ALA A 748 -26.02 -10.56 11.19
N PHE A 749 -26.87 -10.85 12.18
CA PHE A 749 -26.66 -10.48 13.58
C PHE A 749 -25.78 -11.47 14.37
N ASP A 750 -25.75 -12.74 13.96
CA ASP A 750 -25.02 -13.84 14.60
C ASP A 750 -23.78 -14.26 13.77
N LEU A 751 -23.13 -13.30 13.12
CA LEU A 751 -21.87 -13.54 12.40
C LEU A 751 -20.74 -13.86 13.40
N PRO A 752 -19.96 -14.94 13.18
CA PRO A 752 -18.80 -15.24 14.00
C PRO A 752 -17.68 -14.23 13.73
N ASP A 753 -16.77 -14.11 14.69
CA ASP A 753 -15.47 -13.50 14.42
C ASP A 753 -14.69 -14.41 13.44
N ILE A 754 -14.07 -13.83 12.42
CA ILE A 754 -13.23 -14.54 11.44
C ILE A 754 -11.80 -14.04 11.58
N GLY A 755 -10.86 -14.96 11.75
CA GLY A 755 -9.46 -14.62 12.04
C GLY A 755 -9.24 -13.93 13.39
N GLY A 756 -10.28 -13.89 14.25
CA GLY A 756 -10.30 -13.13 15.51
C GLY A 756 -10.80 -11.68 15.38
N VAL A 757 -11.48 -11.33 14.29
CA VAL A 757 -12.07 -9.99 14.08
C VAL A 757 -13.56 -10.11 13.78
N LYS A 758 -14.33 -9.19 14.38
CA LYS A 758 -15.79 -9.14 14.24
C LYS A 758 -16.23 -8.56 12.90
N ILE A 759 -17.10 -9.27 12.19
CA ILE A 759 -17.73 -8.75 10.97
C ILE A 759 -18.82 -7.72 11.35
N PRO A 760 -18.83 -6.51 10.76
CA PRO A 760 -19.86 -5.51 11.02
C PRO A 760 -21.19 -5.85 10.36
N LEU A 761 -22.28 -5.30 10.91
CA LEU A 761 -23.60 -5.40 10.30
C LEU A 761 -23.67 -4.56 8.99
N PRO A 762 -24.43 -5.00 7.97
CA PRO A 762 -24.62 -4.23 6.74
C PRO A 762 -25.21 -2.84 7.05
N GLY A 763 -24.69 -1.80 6.38
CA GLY A 763 -25.14 -0.41 6.61
C GLY A 763 -24.59 0.23 7.88
N THR A 764 -23.69 -0.45 8.61
CA THR A 764 -22.84 0.24 9.60
C THR A 764 -22.06 1.33 8.86
N PRO A 765 -22.15 2.62 9.26
CA PRO A 765 -21.44 3.69 8.57
C PRO A 765 -19.93 3.50 8.71
N PRO A 766 -19.13 3.93 7.72
CA PRO A 766 -17.69 3.96 7.88
C PRO A 766 -17.31 4.86 9.06
N VAL A 767 -16.35 4.39 9.85
CA VAL A 767 -15.76 5.18 10.93
C VAL A 767 -14.42 5.68 10.42
N GLU A 768 -14.18 6.98 10.58
CA GLU A 768 -12.87 7.59 10.31
C GLU A 768 -11.75 6.77 10.96
N PRO A 769 -10.64 6.48 10.25
CA PRO A 769 -9.53 5.71 10.80
C PRO A 769 -9.00 6.34 12.09
N THR A 770 -9.31 5.73 13.24
CA THR A 770 -8.72 6.15 14.52
C THR A 770 -7.36 5.51 14.70
N GLY A 771 -6.49 6.19 15.45
CA GLY A 771 -5.16 5.72 15.75
C GLY A 771 -4.57 6.39 16.96
N LYS A 772 -3.47 5.83 17.46
CA LYS A 772 -2.60 6.48 18.44
C LYS A 772 -1.79 7.61 17.78
N PRO A 773 -1.59 8.76 18.45
CA PRO A 773 -0.67 9.79 17.98
C PRO A 773 0.74 9.21 17.80
N ALA A 774 1.41 9.55 16.70
CA ALA A 774 2.78 9.14 16.45
C ALA A 774 3.72 9.84 17.44
N PRO A 775 4.71 9.12 18.03
CA PRO A 775 5.74 9.75 18.84
C PRO A 775 6.53 10.77 18.02
N ALA A 776 7.22 11.70 18.67
CA ALA A 776 8.17 12.57 17.96
C ALA A 776 9.31 11.71 17.38
N PHE A 777 9.41 11.69 16.05
CA PHE A 777 10.39 10.92 15.28
C PHE A 777 10.93 11.77 14.13
N SER A 778 12.07 11.38 13.58
CA SER A 778 12.55 11.83 12.27
C SER A 778 13.14 10.63 11.51
N ARG A 779 12.97 10.62 10.19
CA ARG A 779 13.58 9.68 9.25
C ARG A 779 14.07 10.44 8.02
N GLY A 780 15.25 10.10 7.52
CA GLY A 780 15.78 10.55 6.24
C GLY A 780 16.32 9.36 5.47
N VAL A 781 15.75 9.08 4.29
CA VAL A 781 16.04 7.92 3.44
C VAL A 781 16.03 8.28 1.95
N SER A 782 16.97 7.79 1.15
CA SER A 782 16.88 7.86 -0.31
C SER A 782 15.83 6.88 -0.87
N GLY A 783 15.04 7.35 -1.84
CA GLY A 783 14.16 6.52 -2.67
C GLY A 783 14.84 6.00 -3.95
N GLY A 784 16.18 5.96 -3.98
CA GLY A 784 16.96 5.55 -5.15
C GLY A 784 17.07 6.66 -6.20
N SER A 785 17.13 6.25 -7.47
CA SER A 785 17.25 7.16 -8.61
C SER A 785 16.62 6.59 -9.88
N SER A 786 16.01 7.47 -10.66
CA SER A 786 15.59 7.20 -12.05
C SER A 786 16.55 7.88 -13.03
N ARG A 787 16.53 7.48 -14.30
CA ARG A 787 17.27 8.13 -15.39
C ARG A 787 16.34 8.53 -16.53
N VAL A 788 16.43 9.79 -16.97
CA VAL A 788 15.84 10.23 -18.24
C VAL A 788 16.87 9.96 -19.33
N ASP A 789 16.57 9.03 -20.25
CA ASP A 789 17.46 8.69 -21.38
C ASP A 789 17.27 9.63 -22.59
N ASP A 790 16.03 10.10 -22.83
CA ASP A 790 15.65 10.99 -23.95
C ASP A 790 14.66 12.09 -23.49
N VAL A 791 14.65 13.22 -24.20
CA VAL A 791 13.71 14.35 -24.00
C VAL A 791 13.02 14.76 -25.31
N PRO A 792 11.87 15.45 -25.29
CA PRO A 792 11.18 15.87 -26.50
C PRO A 792 12.04 16.73 -27.45
N PRO A 793 11.90 16.64 -28.78
CA PRO A 793 12.70 17.41 -29.72
C PRO A 793 12.54 18.93 -29.54
N GLY A 794 13.62 19.61 -29.15
CA GLY A 794 13.64 21.05 -28.92
C GLY A 794 13.38 21.48 -27.46
N PHE A 795 13.18 20.51 -26.55
CA PHE A 795 12.95 20.75 -25.12
C PHE A 795 14.02 21.63 -24.47
N SER A 796 13.56 22.58 -23.67
CA SER A 796 14.34 23.42 -22.76
C SER A 796 13.80 23.29 -21.32
N PRO A 797 14.65 23.35 -20.29
CA PRO A 797 14.19 23.30 -18.90
C PRO A 797 13.26 24.47 -18.57
N GLY A 798 12.08 24.17 -18.05
CA GLY A 798 10.99 25.14 -17.83
C GLY A 798 10.02 25.29 -19.01
N ASP A 799 10.16 24.50 -20.08
CA ASP A 799 9.07 24.28 -21.03
C ASP A 799 7.90 23.60 -20.30
N ASP A 800 6.73 24.23 -20.32
CA ASP A 800 5.48 23.58 -19.96
C ASP A 800 5.24 22.41 -20.94
N LEU A 801 5.22 21.18 -20.40
CA LEU A 801 4.94 19.96 -21.13
C LEU A 801 3.64 19.30 -20.69
N PHE A 802 3.24 19.45 -19.43
CA PHE A 802 2.19 18.62 -18.84
C PHE A 802 0.88 19.40 -18.66
N PRO A 803 -0.26 18.88 -19.13
CA PRO A 803 -1.55 19.48 -18.80
C PRO A 803 -1.85 19.31 -17.30
N PRO A 804 -2.90 19.99 -16.78
CA PRO A 804 -3.45 19.73 -15.47
C PRO A 804 -3.80 18.25 -15.25
N GLY A 805 -3.72 17.79 -14.00
CA GLY A 805 -4.10 16.42 -13.64
C GLY A 805 -5.58 16.11 -13.89
N ASP A 806 -5.89 14.82 -14.06
CA ASP A 806 -7.28 14.36 -14.18
C ASP A 806 -8.00 14.40 -12.83
N VAL A 807 -9.21 14.96 -12.80
CA VAL A 807 -10.04 15.03 -11.58
C VAL A 807 -10.81 13.73 -11.40
N LEU A 808 -10.33 12.86 -10.50
CA LEU A 808 -10.87 11.51 -10.27
C LEU A 808 -11.88 11.42 -9.11
N ASP A 809 -12.13 12.52 -8.40
CA ASP A 809 -12.96 12.62 -7.20
C ASP A 809 -14.15 13.58 -7.32
N LEU A 810 -14.53 13.99 -8.54
CA LEU A 810 -15.72 14.80 -8.76
C LEU A 810 -16.93 14.10 -8.11
N LYS A 811 -17.67 14.84 -7.28
CA LYS A 811 -18.80 14.35 -6.50
C LYS A 811 -19.93 15.39 -6.45
N VAL A 812 -21.15 14.89 -6.34
CA VAL A 812 -22.34 15.71 -6.04
C VAL A 812 -22.55 15.67 -4.53
N THR A 813 -22.35 16.80 -3.85
CA THR A 813 -22.48 16.92 -2.39
C THR A 813 -23.90 17.28 -1.97
N ASN A 814 -24.63 18.02 -2.80
CA ASN A 814 -26.01 18.43 -2.54
C ASN A 814 -26.82 18.64 -3.84
N SER A 815 -28.14 18.56 -3.75
CA SER A 815 -29.07 18.81 -4.87
C SER A 815 -30.45 19.21 -4.35
N SER A 816 -31.01 20.30 -4.86
CA SER A 816 -32.29 20.87 -4.43
C SER A 816 -33.28 20.90 -5.60
N PHE A 817 -34.35 20.12 -5.50
CA PHE A 817 -35.43 20.12 -6.50
C PHE A 817 -36.21 21.44 -6.50
N THR A 818 -36.47 22.02 -5.32
CA THR A 818 -37.24 23.25 -5.18
C THR A 818 -36.49 24.51 -5.62
N GLU A 819 -35.17 24.52 -5.45
CA GLU A 819 -34.32 25.66 -5.86
C GLU A 819 -33.72 25.44 -7.26
N ALA A 820 -33.88 24.25 -7.85
CA ALA A 820 -33.31 23.85 -9.12
C ALA A 820 -31.77 23.97 -9.15
N THR A 821 -31.12 23.52 -8.07
CA THR A 821 -29.66 23.62 -7.86
C THR A 821 -28.98 22.28 -7.64
N VAL A 822 -27.70 22.20 -8.01
CA VAL A 822 -26.77 21.10 -7.70
C VAL A 822 -25.47 21.69 -7.19
N THR A 823 -24.92 21.12 -6.11
CA THR A 823 -23.57 21.43 -5.62
C THR A 823 -22.62 20.33 -6.06
N LEU A 824 -21.61 20.71 -6.82
CA LEU A 824 -20.48 19.88 -7.22
C LEU A 824 -19.28 20.22 -6.33
N ALA A 825 -18.49 19.21 -5.97
CA ALA A 825 -17.20 19.40 -5.33
C ALA A 825 -16.16 18.43 -5.90
N TRP A 826 -14.88 18.79 -5.83
CA TRP A 826 -13.74 17.99 -6.27
C TRP A 826 -12.44 18.55 -5.67
N THR A 827 -11.33 17.82 -5.77
CA THR A 827 -10.00 18.32 -5.40
C THR A 827 -9.37 19.05 -6.59
N ALA A 828 -8.86 20.27 -6.38
CA ALA A 828 -8.19 21.03 -7.43
C ALA A 828 -7.00 20.25 -8.01
N PRO A 829 -6.91 20.05 -9.34
CA PRO A 829 -5.98 19.08 -9.92
C PRO A 829 -4.53 19.56 -10.01
N GLY A 830 -4.30 20.86 -10.21
CA GLY A 830 -2.99 21.46 -10.49
C GLY A 830 -2.94 22.19 -11.84
N ALA A 831 -1.81 22.82 -12.16
CA ALA A 831 -1.51 23.43 -13.47
C ALA A 831 -0.75 22.43 -14.37
N ASP A 832 0.37 21.91 -13.89
CA ASP A 832 1.16 20.84 -14.52
C ASP A 832 0.98 19.58 -13.67
N LEU A 833 0.15 18.63 -14.12
CA LEU A 833 -0.30 17.49 -13.30
C LEU A 833 -0.78 17.98 -11.92
N ASP A 834 -0.09 17.62 -10.84
CA ASP A 834 -0.38 18.01 -9.46
C ASP A 834 0.52 19.14 -8.90
N ASN A 835 0.96 20.05 -9.77
CA ASN A 835 1.78 21.22 -9.42
C ASN A 835 1.09 22.55 -9.78
N GLY A 836 1.04 23.50 -8.85
CA GLY A 836 0.42 24.83 -9.03
C GLY A 836 -1.12 24.83 -9.00
N ALA A 837 -1.71 25.85 -9.61
CA ALA A 837 -3.16 26.04 -9.74
C ALA A 837 -3.57 26.12 -11.22
N ALA A 838 -4.63 25.40 -11.61
CA ALA A 838 -5.18 25.52 -12.97
C ALA A 838 -5.60 26.96 -13.29
N SER A 839 -5.58 27.34 -14.56
CA SER A 839 -6.09 28.66 -14.99
C SER A 839 -7.61 28.73 -15.03
N TRP A 840 -8.29 27.67 -15.49
CA TRP A 840 -9.75 27.62 -15.53
C TRP A 840 -10.31 26.19 -15.70
N TYR A 841 -11.62 26.03 -15.46
CA TYR A 841 -12.35 24.77 -15.65
C TYR A 841 -13.43 24.89 -16.73
N GLU A 842 -13.54 23.88 -17.59
CA GLU A 842 -14.72 23.63 -18.42
C GLU A 842 -15.60 22.59 -17.72
N VAL A 843 -16.81 22.98 -17.29
CA VAL A 843 -17.79 22.07 -16.69
C VAL A 843 -18.91 21.81 -17.69
N ILE A 844 -19.20 20.55 -17.96
CA ILE A 844 -20.11 20.07 -18.98
C ILE A 844 -21.29 19.36 -18.31
N ARG A 845 -22.52 19.69 -18.71
CA ARG A 845 -23.74 19.00 -18.30
C ARG A 845 -24.35 18.22 -19.46
N ALA A 846 -24.33 16.90 -19.34
CA ALA A 846 -24.99 15.96 -20.24
C ALA A 846 -26.38 15.55 -19.70
N GLU A 847 -27.24 15.00 -20.56
CA GLU A 847 -28.54 14.45 -20.14
C GLU A 847 -28.37 13.23 -19.20
N SER A 848 -27.36 12.39 -19.46
CA SER A 848 -26.98 11.28 -18.59
C SER A 848 -25.54 10.85 -18.78
N ILE A 849 -25.04 9.97 -17.89
CA ILE A 849 -23.72 9.34 -18.03
C ILE A 849 -23.62 8.60 -19.37
N GLN A 850 -24.69 7.91 -19.80
CA GLN A 850 -24.69 7.21 -21.08
C GLN A 850 -24.67 8.18 -22.28
N ALA A 851 -25.37 9.32 -22.20
CA ALA A 851 -25.32 10.33 -23.25
C ALA A 851 -23.87 10.87 -23.44
N TRP A 852 -23.16 11.10 -22.33
CA TRP A 852 -21.74 11.46 -22.33
C TRP A 852 -20.83 10.36 -22.88
N GLN A 853 -21.08 9.09 -22.54
CA GLN A 853 -20.27 7.96 -23.02
C GLN A 853 -20.51 7.63 -24.51
N ASN A 854 -21.70 7.90 -25.03
CA ASN A 854 -22.03 7.71 -26.45
C ASN A 854 -21.39 8.79 -27.35
N ASP A 855 -21.29 10.02 -26.85
CA ASP A 855 -20.60 11.14 -27.51
C ASP A 855 -19.94 12.03 -26.45
N SER A 856 -18.64 11.86 -26.25
CA SER A 856 -17.85 12.64 -25.28
C SER A 856 -17.30 13.95 -25.85
N THR A 857 -17.89 14.48 -26.93
CA THR A 857 -17.53 15.81 -27.44
C THR A 857 -18.24 16.91 -26.61
N PRO A 858 -17.53 17.90 -26.04
CA PRO A 858 -18.14 18.92 -25.19
C PRO A 858 -19.28 19.71 -25.87
N ASP A 859 -19.13 20.03 -27.15
CA ASP A 859 -20.09 20.81 -27.95
C ASP A 859 -21.42 20.09 -28.21
N SER A 860 -21.48 18.76 -28.03
CA SER A 860 -22.74 17.99 -28.09
C SER A 860 -23.58 18.12 -26.81
N HIS A 861 -23.03 18.72 -25.74
CA HIS A 861 -23.66 18.88 -24.42
C HIS A 861 -23.70 20.34 -23.98
N LEU A 862 -24.26 20.64 -22.80
CA LEU A 862 -24.25 22.02 -22.29
C LEU A 862 -22.95 22.31 -21.53
N ILE A 863 -22.04 23.05 -22.17
CA ILE A 863 -20.93 23.70 -21.49
C ILE A 863 -21.48 24.82 -20.60
N LEU A 864 -21.19 24.78 -19.30
CA LEU A 864 -21.63 25.77 -18.33
C LEU A 864 -20.86 27.08 -18.48
N ASN A 865 -21.51 28.18 -18.08
CA ASN A 865 -20.92 29.51 -18.05
C ASN A 865 -21.47 30.29 -16.83
N SER A 866 -21.02 31.52 -16.64
CA SER A 866 -21.37 32.34 -15.47
C SER A 866 -22.87 32.58 -15.26
N SER A 867 -23.75 32.44 -16.27
CA SER A 867 -25.21 32.55 -16.05
C SER A 867 -25.83 31.30 -15.42
N HIS A 868 -25.09 30.19 -15.37
CA HIS A 868 -25.52 28.93 -14.79
C HIS A 868 -25.00 28.73 -13.35
N ILE A 869 -24.16 29.63 -12.85
CA ILE A 869 -23.41 29.47 -11.59
C ILE A 869 -23.94 30.47 -10.55
N LEU A 870 -24.24 29.97 -9.35
CA LEU A 870 -24.66 30.77 -8.21
C LEU A 870 -23.51 31.05 -7.23
N GLN A 871 -22.59 30.09 -7.08
CA GLN A 871 -21.44 30.15 -6.19
C GLN A 871 -20.30 29.31 -6.80
N GLY A 872 -19.05 29.72 -6.55
CA GLY A 872 -17.84 29.15 -7.14
C GLY A 872 -17.33 29.98 -8.34
N ASN A 873 -16.13 29.69 -8.83
CA ASN A 873 -15.50 30.45 -9.92
C ASN A 873 -14.73 29.53 -10.87
N LEU A 874 -15.20 29.39 -12.12
CA LEU A 874 -14.51 28.60 -13.13
C LEU A 874 -13.20 29.21 -13.63
N SER A 875 -12.92 30.49 -13.34
CA SER A 875 -11.76 31.23 -13.88
C SER A 875 -10.78 31.71 -12.81
N ALA A 876 -10.87 31.15 -11.60
CA ALA A 876 -9.79 31.17 -10.61
C ALA A 876 -9.85 29.88 -9.77
N PRO A 877 -9.42 28.74 -10.33
CA PRO A 877 -9.16 27.52 -9.58
C PRO A 877 -8.23 27.76 -8.38
N GLN A 878 -8.30 26.88 -7.39
CA GLN A 878 -7.42 26.86 -6.23
C GLN A 878 -6.11 26.11 -6.52
N GLU A 879 -5.16 26.19 -5.59
CA GLU A 879 -3.91 25.42 -5.66
C GLU A 879 -4.18 23.91 -5.55
N PHE A 880 -3.32 23.08 -6.13
CA PHE A 880 -3.46 21.62 -6.06
C PHE A 880 -3.68 21.14 -4.62
N GLY A 881 -4.71 20.29 -4.44
CA GLY A 881 -5.04 19.67 -3.16
C GLY A 881 -6.08 20.42 -2.32
N ASP A 882 -6.44 21.66 -2.66
CA ASP A 882 -7.56 22.37 -2.04
C ASP A 882 -8.92 21.85 -2.58
N GLU A 883 -9.98 21.91 -1.76
CA GLU A 883 -11.33 21.48 -2.16
C GLU A 883 -12.07 22.62 -2.90
N GLU A 884 -12.58 22.29 -4.08
CA GLU A 884 -13.36 23.17 -4.94
C GLU A 884 -14.87 22.94 -4.71
N GLU A 885 -15.67 24.01 -4.74
CA GLU A 885 -17.14 23.92 -4.65
C GLU A 885 -17.81 24.82 -5.70
N LEU A 886 -18.76 24.25 -6.44
CA LEU A 886 -19.54 24.95 -7.47
C LEU A 886 -21.04 24.67 -7.32
N VAL A 887 -21.84 25.71 -7.15
CA VAL A 887 -23.31 25.60 -7.10
C VAL A 887 -23.89 26.04 -8.44
N VAL A 888 -24.55 25.12 -9.15
CA VAL A 888 -25.05 25.31 -10.52
C VAL A 888 -26.57 25.21 -10.61
N LEU A 889 -27.16 25.99 -11.51
CA LEU A 889 -28.58 25.96 -11.87
C LEU A 889 -28.87 24.84 -12.89
N VAL A 890 -29.91 24.06 -12.62
CA VAL A 890 -30.24 22.84 -13.37
C VAL A 890 -31.76 22.76 -13.60
N PRO A 891 -32.24 22.69 -14.85
CA PRO A 891 -33.69 22.76 -15.11
C PRO A 891 -34.42 21.54 -14.56
N VAL A 892 -35.53 21.77 -13.87
CA VAL A 892 -36.48 20.74 -13.45
C VAL A 892 -37.62 20.72 -14.48
N PRO A 893 -37.84 19.61 -15.21
CA PRO A 893 -38.91 19.53 -16.21
C PRO A 893 -40.30 19.65 -15.57
N GLU A 894 -41.24 20.30 -16.26
CA GLU A 894 -42.61 20.49 -15.76
C GLU A 894 -43.31 19.14 -15.56
N GLY A 895 -43.81 18.89 -14.34
CA GLY A 895 -44.49 17.65 -13.97
C GLY A 895 -43.57 16.46 -13.65
N ALA A 896 -42.24 16.62 -13.69
CA ALA A 896 -41.32 15.62 -13.19
C ALA A 896 -41.33 15.58 -11.65
N THR A 897 -41.20 14.39 -11.06
CA THR A 897 -40.99 14.19 -9.60
C THR A 897 -39.53 13.91 -9.26
N VAL A 898 -38.76 13.47 -10.26
CA VAL A 898 -37.31 13.25 -10.24
C VAL A 898 -36.73 13.85 -11.51
N ALA A 899 -35.63 14.58 -11.40
CA ALA A 899 -34.86 15.08 -12.54
C ALA A 899 -33.38 14.72 -12.33
N SER A 900 -32.69 14.32 -13.40
CA SER A 900 -31.32 13.82 -13.30
C SER A 900 -30.46 14.31 -14.46
N TYR A 901 -29.24 14.75 -14.17
CA TYR A 901 -28.26 15.19 -15.18
C TYR A 901 -26.87 14.70 -14.81
N ALA A 902 -26.05 14.42 -15.83
CA ALA A 902 -24.66 14.05 -15.61
C ALA A 902 -23.75 15.27 -15.73
N PHE A 903 -22.70 15.31 -14.90
CA PHE A 903 -21.67 16.33 -14.92
C PHE A 903 -20.30 15.70 -15.09
N VAL A 904 -19.48 16.38 -15.88
CA VAL A 904 -18.07 16.06 -16.18
C VAL A 904 -17.34 17.40 -16.25
N LEU A 905 -16.06 17.44 -15.89
CA LEU A 905 -15.24 18.64 -16.07
C LEU A 905 -13.85 18.30 -16.63
N ARG A 906 -13.14 19.34 -17.07
CA ARG A 906 -11.69 19.29 -17.32
C ARG A 906 -11.07 20.64 -16.95
N ALA A 907 -9.83 20.61 -16.48
CA ALA A 907 -9.04 21.78 -16.12
C ALA A 907 -8.13 22.20 -17.27
N PHE A 908 -7.71 23.46 -17.29
CA PHE A 908 -6.79 24.02 -18.27
C PHE A 908 -5.67 24.82 -17.60
N ASP A 909 -4.46 24.72 -18.14
CA ASP A 909 -3.30 25.55 -17.77
C ASP A 909 -3.34 26.94 -18.46
N ASP A 910 -2.30 27.77 -18.24
CA ASP A 910 -2.18 29.09 -18.85
C ASP A 910 -1.68 29.07 -20.32
N ALA A 911 -1.08 27.97 -20.76
CA ALA A 911 -0.75 27.66 -22.15
C ALA A 911 -1.98 27.22 -22.98
N GLY A 912 -3.07 26.83 -22.32
CA GLY A 912 -4.32 26.38 -22.90
C GLY A 912 -4.40 24.89 -23.23
N LYS A 913 -3.54 24.03 -22.65
CA LYS A 913 -3.76 22.57 -22.71
C LYS A 913 -4.82 22.19 -21.68
N SER A 914 -5.45 21.03 -21.88
CA SER A 914 -6.47 20.52 -20.97
C SER A 914 -6.05 19.21 -20.33
N SER A 915 -6.48 18.97 -19.09
CA SER A 915 -6.56 17.63 -18.53
C SER A 915 -7.40 16.70 -19.42
N GLY A 916 -7.37 15.41 -19.11
CA GLY A 916 -8.45 14.50 -19.45
C GLY A 916 -9.77 14.91 -18.77
N PHE A 917 -10.83 14.18 -19.08
CA PHE A 917 -12.12 14.40 -18.45
C PHE A 917 -12.18 13.77 -17.07
N SER A 918 -12.85 14.44 -16.15
CA SER A 918 -13.11 13.92 -14.81
C SER A 918 -13.91 12.62 -14.84
N ASN A 919 -13.96 11.91 -13.71
CA ASN A 919 -15.00 10.92 -13.51
C ASN A 919 -16.40 11.56 -13.71
N ALA A 920 -17.30 10.84 -14.37
CA ALA A 920 -18.66 11.33 -14.62
C ALA A 920 -19.56 11.11 -13.40
N VAL A 921 -20.34 12.13 -13.01
CA VAL A 921 -21.27 12.04 -11.88
C VAL A 921 -22.71 12.33 -12.25
N GLN A 922 -23.61 11.48 -11.76
CA GLN A 922 -25.05 11.69 -11.88
C GLN A 922 -25.57 12.52 -10.69
N ALA A 923 -26.07 13.72 -10.96
CA ALA A 923 -26.87 14.50 -10.01
C ALA A 923 -28.35 14.10 -10.13
N VAL A 924 -29.07 14.04 -9.01
CA VAL A 924 -30.46 13.57 -8.95
C VAL A 924 -31.29 14.45 -8.01
N LEU A 925 -32.09 15.33 -8.60
CA LEU A 925 -33.01 16.21 -7.90
C LEU A 925 -34.32 15.44 -7.67
N ARG A 926 -34.80 15.39 -6.42
CA ARG A 926 -36.04 14.70 -6.03
C ARG A 926 -37.02 15.66 -5.37
N GLU A 927 -38.27 15.67 -5.81
CA GLU A 927 -39.35 16.43 -5.16
C GLU A 927 -39.59 15.93 -3.72
N TYR A 928 -39.49 14.62 -3.52
CA TYR A 928 -39.67 13.97 -2.23
C TYR A 928 -38.56 12.96 -1.96
N ILE A 929 -38.00 13.01 -0.74
CA ILE A 929 -37.06 12.02 -0.22
C ILE A 929 -37.76 11.27 0.92
N PRO A 930 -37.86 9.93 0.87
CA PRO A 930 -38.47 9.14 1.94
C PRO A 930 -37.80 9.39 3.30
N GLY A 931 -38.59 9.90 4.26
CA GLY A 931 -38.13 10.10 5.63
C GLY A 931 -37.94 8.78 6.38
N PRO A 932 -37.05 8.74 7.39
CA PRO A 932 -36.76 7.51 8.12
C PRO A 932 -37.96 7.03 8.94
N LEU A 933 -38.29 5.74 8.83
CA LEU A 933 -39.32 5.15 9.71
C LEU A 933 -38.71 4.82 11.08
N PRO A 934 -39.43 5.10 12.19
CA PRO A 934 -38.95 4.77 13.52
C PRO A 934 -38.78 3.25 13.67
N PRO A 935 -37.76 2.78 14.39
CA PRO A 935 -37.66 1.37 14.76
C PRO A 935 -38.93 0.94 15.52
N PRO A 936 -39.36 -0.32 15.41
CA PRO A 936 -40.47 -0.82 16.20
C PRO A 936 -40.18 -0.58 17.68
N VAL A 937 -41.14 0.00 18.39
CA VAL A 937 -41.06 0.09 19.84
C VAL A 937 -41.15 -1.35 20.34
N VAL A 938 -40.03 -1.89 20.78
CA VAL A 938 -40.01 -3.10 21.62
C VAL A 938 -40.69 -2.70 22.93
N THR A 939 -42.01 -2.82 22.97
CA THR A 939 -42.70 -2.94 24.23
C THR A 939 -42.11 -4.16 24.89
N GLU A 940 -41.32 -3.97 25.94
CA GLU A 940 -41.08 -5.03 26.91
C GLU A 940 -42.44 -5.56 27.32
N VAL A 941 -42.86 -6.68 26.75
CA VAL A 941 -43.92 -7.50 27.33
C VAL A 941 -43.35 -7.83 28.70
N PRO A 942 -43.92 -7.32 29.81
CA PRO A 942 -43.39 -7.59 31.13
C PRO A 942 -43.29 -9.10 31.24
N PRO A 943 -42.14 -9.68 31.62
CA PRO A 943 -41.94 -11.13 31.59
C PRO A 943 -43.12 -11.76 32.28
N ASP A 944 -43.86 -12.57 31.51
CA ASP A 944 -45.18 -13.05 31.92
C ASP A 944 -45.03 -13.64 33.31
N ARG A 945 -45.81 -13.13 34.28
CA ARG A 945 -45.56 -13.34 35.71
C ARG A 945 -46.01 -14.73 36.16
N GLY A 946 -45.55 -15.75 35.44
CA GLY A 946 -45.40 -17.10 35.95
C GLY A 946 -44.65 -17.04 37.27
N LEU A 947 -45.29 -17.58 38.31
CA LEU A 947 -44.75 -17.61 39.65
C LEU A 947 -43.36 -18.24 39.64
N GLN A 948 -42.36 -17.50 40.11
CA GLN A 948 -41.01 -18.02 40.26
C GLN A 948 -41.04 -19.27 41.18
N PRO A 949 -40.13 -20.25 41.03
CA PRO A 949 -40.20 -21.50 41.79
C PRO A 949 -40.29 -21.31 43.31
N TRP A 950 -39.67 -20.25 43.85
CA TRP A 950 -39.77 -19.89 45.27
C TRP A 950 -41.14 -19.34 45.68
N GLN A 951 -41.87 -18.68 44.78
CA GLN A 951 -43.24 -18.21 45.01
C GLN A 951 -44.22 -19.39 44.97
N ILE A 952 -44.01 -20.37 44.07
CA ILE A 952 -44.75 -21.64 44.08
C ILE A 952 -44.49 -22.40 45.39
N ALA A 953 -43.24 -22.43 45.85
CA ALA A 953 -42.88 -23.03 47.14
C ALA A 953 -43.56 -22.31 48.32
N LEU A 954 -43.64 -20.98 48.33
CA LEU A 954 -44.37 -20.23 49.36
C LEU A 954 -45.89 -20.49 49.32
N ILE A 955 -46.49 -20.64 48.14
CA ILE A 955 -47.91 -21.01 48.01
C ILE A 955 -48.13 -22.45 48.51
N ALA A 956 -47.23 -23.38 48.22
CA ALA A 956 -47.29 -24.75 48.73
C ALA A 956 -47.14 -24.81 50.27
N VAL A 957 -46.17 -24.09 50.84
CA VAL A 957 -45.97 -23.97 52.29
C VAL A 957 -47.17 -23.28 52.96
N GLY A 958 -47.69 -22.20 52.36
CA GLY A 958 -48.90 -21.53 52.82
C GLY A 958 -50.14 -22.43 52.78
N GLY A 959 -50.29 -23.24 51.74
CA GLY A 959 -51.32 -24.27 51.62
C GLY A 959 -51.21 -25.36 52.68
N ILE A 960 -50.00 -25.89 52.92
CA ILE A 960 -49.73 -26.87 53.99
C ILE A 960 -50.05 -26.25 55.36
N MET A 961 -49.62 -25.01 55.62
CA MET A 961 -49.94 -24.28 56.84
C MET A 961 -51.45 -24.08 57.00
N ALA A 962 -52.17 -23.70 55.95
CA ALA A 962 -53.63 -23.55 56.00
C ALA A 962 -54.36 -24.87 56.25
N VAL A 963 -53.89 -25.98 55.66
CA VAL A 963 -54.43 -27.33 55.92
C VAL A 963 -54.12 -27.79 57.36
N LEU A 964 -52.93 -27.52 57.88
CA LEU A 964 -52.58 -27.78 59.28
C LEU A 964 -53.40 -26.91 60.25
N LEU A 965 -53.70 -25.67 59.89
CA LEU A 965 -54.54 -24.76 60.69
C LEU A 965 -56.01 -25.19 60.64
N LEU A 966 -56.51 -25.66 59.49
CA LEU A 966 -57.84 -26.27 59.36
C LEU A 966 -57.95 -27.59 60.15
N LEU A 967 -56.94 -28.46 60.08
CA LEU A 967 -56.87 -29.67 60.91
C LEU A 967 -56.80 -29.31 62.40
N GLY A 968 -56.02 -28.30 62.77
CA GLY A 968 -55.97 -27.74 64.13
C GLY A 968 -57.32 -27.19 64.60
N ILE A 969 -58.05 -26.48 63.74
CA ILE A 969 -59.42 -25.99 64.01
C ILE A 969 -60.41 -27.15 64.12
N ILE A 970 -60.32 -28.19 63.28
CA ILE A 970 -61.18 -29.38 63.35
C ILE A 970 -60.91 -30.17 64.64
N ILE A 971 -59.64 -30.37 65.00
CA ILE A 971 -59.23 -30.98 66.27
C ILE A 971 -59.72 -30.11 67.45
N PHE A 972 -59.55 -28.80 67.40
CA PHE A 972 -60.05 -27.87 68.42
C PHE A 972 -61.59 -27.87 68.52
N MET A 973 -62.32 -27.95 67.41
CA MET A 973 -63.79 -28.05 67.40
C MET A 973 -64.28 -29.41 67.90
N SER A 974 -63.55 -30.49 67.65
CA SER A 974 -63.86 -31.82 68.21
C SER A 974 -63.57 -31.88 69.73
N GLY A 975 -62.45 -31.31 70.18
CA GLY A 975 -62.10 -31.18 71.60
C GLY A 975 -63.04 -30.25 72.38
N THR A 976 -63.45 -29.11 71.81
CA THR A 976 -64.41 -28.20 72.45
C THR A 976 -65.85 -28.73 72.44
N ARG A 977 -66.23 -29.63 71.52
CA ARG A 977 -67.46 -30.43 71.65
C ARG A 977 -67.40 -31.43 72.80
N LEU A 978 -66.22 -31.91 73.18
CA LEU A 978 -66.02 -32.76 74.36
C LEU A 978 -66.05 -31.94 75.67
N GLN A 979 -65.39 -30.77 75.72
CA GLN A 979 -65.35 -29.93 76.93
C GLN A 979 -66.64 -29.12 77.20
N ARG A 980 -67.45 -28.79 76.18
CA ARG A 980 -68.76 -28.12 76.39
C ARG A 980 -69.81 -29.00 77.11
N LYS A 981 -69.48 -30.24 77.47
CA LYS A 981 -70.28 -31.09 78.37
C LYS A 981 -69.93 -30.97 79.87
N LEU A 982 -68.87 -30.26 80.28
CA LEU A 982 -68.38 -30.31 81.68
C LEU A 982 -68.24 -28.99 82.46
N VAL A 983 -68.29 -27.80 81.85
CA VAL A 983 -68.14 -26.53 82.61
C VAL A 983 -69.31 -25.57 82.44
N LYS A 984 -70.47 -26.00 82.96
CA LYS A 984 -71.44 -25.07 83.55
C LYS A 984 -70.96 -24.69 84.95
N SER A 985 -70.10 -23.69 85.07
CA SER A 985 -69.94 -22.97 86.35
C SER A 985 -69.43 -21.54 86.15
N ALA A 986 -70.26 -20.61 86.61
CA ALA A 986 -69.99 -19.24 87.07
C ALA A 986 -68.71 -18.52 86.55
N LYS A 987 -68.78 -17.52 85.66
CA LYS A 987 -69.49 -16.21 85.72
C LYS A 987 -68.85 -15.19 86.70
N GLY A 988 -68.17 -14.20 86.14
CA GLY A 988 -68.20 -12.81 86.64
C GLY A 988 -66.86 -12.08 86.81
N ARG A 989 -66.91 -10.74 86.63
CA ARG A 989 -65.92 -9.69 86.97
C ARG A 989 -64.66 -9.55 86.08
N ASP A 990 -64.12 -8.34 85.86
CA ASP A 990 -64.72 -6.98 85.88
C ASP A 990 -63.84 -5.98 85.09
N ASN A 991 -64.48 -4.96 84.51
CA ASN A 991 -64.06 -3.57 84.22
C ASN A 991 -62.60 -3.07 83.92
N ARG A 992 -62.57 -2.02 83.06
CA ARG A 992 -61.63 -0.85 83.01
C ARG A 992 -60.20 -1.08 82.45
N SER A 993 -59.52 -0.10 81.81
CA SER A 993 -59.88 1.26 81.32
C SER A 993 -58.74 1.93 80.52
N TYR A 994 -59.09 2.78 79.53
CA TYR A 994 -58.33 3.96 78.99
C TYR A 994 -57.00 3.70 78.22
N VAL A 995 -56.89 4.09 76.92
CA VAL A 995 -56.55 5.42 76.32
C VAL A 995 -55.03 5.70 76.30
N GLN A 996 -54.42 5.87 75.11
CA GLN A 996 -53.98 7.19 74.60
C GLN A 996 -53.51 7.16 73.10
N GLU A 997 -53.55 8.34 72.48
CA GLU A 997 -53.19 8.85 71.13
C GLU A 997 -51.95 8.25 70.42
N GLU A 998 -52.02 7.97 69.11
CA GLU A 998 -51.62 8.84 67.95
C GLU A 998 -50.11 9.20 67.93
N LYS A 999 -49.30 8.63 67.02
CA LYS A 999 -49.23 8.75 65.54
C LYS A 999 -48.34 9.90 65.06
N GLU A 1000 -47.14 9.55 64.61
CA GLU A 1000 -46.48 10.15 63.46
C GLU A 1000 -45.75 9.03 62.68
N PHE A 1001 -45.81 9.12 61.34
CA PHE A 1001 -45.33 8.17 60.31
C PHE A 1001 -46.03 6.79 60.22
#